data_AF-A0A251TTH4-F1
#
_entry.id   AF-A0A251TTH4-F1
#
_cell.length_a   1.000
_cell.length_b   1.000
_cell.length_c   1.000
_cell.angle_alpha   90.00
_cell.angle_beta   90.00
_cell.angle_gamma   90.00
#
_symmetry.space_group_name_H-M   'P 1'
#
loop_
_entity.id
_entity.type
_entity.pdbx_description
1 polymer ?
#
loop_
_entity_poly.entity_id
_entity_poly.type
_entity_poly.pdbx_seq_one_letter_code
_entity_poly.pdbx_strand_id
1 'polypeptide(L)'
;MLLMVQAYKANVVCPNKHQAEPEKFYNNRLLESETYIGGHVECLETGVFRSDLLTSFKLDPSAFNQLIENLDRDLKYAINVEGKMELEDGSNYDEVKNAIMEKLIALRDEPTREEYPLIYHLDVAAMYPNIILTNRLQPPSVVTNEVCTACDFNRPGKTCLRNLEWEWRGETYTAKRSDYYHIKRQIESEFVDGLPPKPFVDLPKVDQQLKLKERLKKYCQKAYKRVLEKPVTETRKAGICMRENPFYVDTVRRLSEAKASGNPIKIQEAQDMVVLYDSLQLAHKCILNSFYGYVMRKGARWYSMEMAGVVTYTGAKIIQNAHSLIKKIGRPLELDTDGIWCALPGSFPENFTFRDPKKKLTISYPCVMLNADVFENNKNKQYQTLVDPINRTYTEREECSIEFEVDGPYKAMILPASKEEGILLKKRYAVFNEDGTLAELKGFEIKRRGELKHIKVFQAELFEKFLHGSTLEECYSVVASVANRWLDLLDNQGKDIADSELLDYISESSTMSKSLADYGEQKSCAVTTARRLADFLGDTMVKDKGLRCQYVVAREPRGNPVSERAVPVAIFETDAELMKFYLKKWCKISLDFDIRSIIDWSYYKQRLSSAIQKIITIPAAMQKVSNPVPRVVHPDWLYKKVREKDDKMTQRKLVDFFSSVNKINKDDPKNDAIGENHDPDEQNVADMEDFGSNGKSSGVGPRPIARSYETKRKSSGEGDSFKKKIDSDHSGNLPASSAQAIDVDIEDIDRHLDYQGWLDSKKKKVETSSLGTLDESNQRNGAIGIPSGVANTRRAQGTGVGSVFTRQELALIDSHWQIIQLVPSSQNGQFFAWVVVDGTMHKVLINVPRVFYLNSKAPVTEEFPGRLVNKILPHGHNPYNLIEVVIDEDQFRTESRKLAAHLADPEVEGIYETKVGLDFNFILQIGCVCKVGKSVKKRNAQDGWSLSELHMKTTTECSYLASSISFFYLYHSISDQRGIYLVYFPSRSTIHAVMVTPVQNKELSPHILEKQFREACHALSVKPPVPRYAFTFKVLLCVDYVGIAKDAQKVLQRAISEFRSQLHGPAIAVVECPNVASVKSGIRALDDFPCVNIHSNARDSQYPALGWQIVAAKIGMRRCATSSRWLNEKISLSRYSHVPVGNIELDWRIQTADIFFARVLRDQKQVLYDSLLYNLILVHPYSSVGCWTGCFLVRPRFDSRQRQMGVTCAL
;
A
#
# COMPACT_ATOMS: atom_id res chain seq x y z
N MET A 1 16.28 18.75 -13.19
CA MET A 1 16.83 19.75 -12.24
C MET A 1 18.34 19.79 -12.30
N LEU A 2 19.06 18.68 -12.05
CA LEU A 2 20.54 18.64 -12.16
C LEU A 2 21.06 19.22 -13.49
N LEU A 3 20.54 18.73 -14.62
CA LEU A 3 20.89 19.25 -15.95
C LEU A 3 20.60 20.75 -16.13
N MET A 4 19.57 21.29 -15.47
CA MET A 4 19.26 22.74 -15.54
C MET A 4 20.28 23.57 -14.75
N VAL A 5 20.73 23.07 -13.60
CA VAL A 5 21.81 23.73 -12.83
C VAL A 5 23.12 23.72 -13.61
N GLN A 6 23.44 22.60 -14.25
CA GLN A 6 24.68 22.47 -15.02
C GLN A 6 24.63 23.28 -16.32
N ALA A 7 23.49 23.30 -17.01
CA ALA A 7 23.27 24.20 -18.15
C ALA A 7 23.41 25.67 -17.74
N TYR A 8 22.81 26.07 -16.61
CA TYR A 8 22.97 27.44 -16.09
C TYR A 8 24.44 27.79 -15.79
N LYS A 9 25.18 26.89 -15.12
CA LYS A 9 26.62 27.07 -14.85
C LYS A 9 27.46 27.15 -16.13
N ALA A 10 27.09 26.39 -17.16
CA ALA A 10 27.73 26.41 -18.47
C ALA A 10 27.23 27.53 -19.39
N ASN A 11 26.36 28.42 -18.89
CA ASN A 11 25.70 29.49 -19.66
C ASN A 11 24.95 28.98 -20.91
N VAL A 12 24.35 27.79 -20.82
CA VAL A 12 23.54 27.16 -21.86
C VAL A 12 22.05 27.41 -21.58
N VAL A 13 21.34 27.95 -22.57
CA VAL A 13 19.90 28.21 -22.47
C VAL A 13 19.14 26.91 -22.30
N CYS A 14 18.25 26.85 -21.30
CA CYS A 14 17.38 25.70 -21.07
C CYS A 14 16.27 25.66 -22.13
N PRO A 15 16.16 24.61 -22.98
CA PRO A 15 15.10 24.52 -23.98
C PRO A 15 13.71 24.41 -23.33
N ASN A 16 12.67 24.75 -24.09
CA ASN A 16 11.29 24.49 -23.69
C ASN A 16 11.04 22.99 -23.48
N LYS A 17 9.99 22.66 -22.72
CA LYS A 17 9.60 21.26 -22.56
C LYS A 17 9.14 20.71 -23.90
N HIS A 18 9.66 19.54 -24.28
CA HIS A 18 9.27 18.87 -25.52
C HIS A 18 7.76 18.59 -25.56
N GLN A 19 7.12 18.94 -26.67
CA GLN A 19 5.74 18.61 -26.98
C GLN A 19 5.73 17.68 -28.19
N ALA A 20 5.11 16.51 -28.04
CA ALA A 20 5.03 15.55 -29.13
C ALA A 20 4.10 16.09 -30.23
N GLU A 21 4.48 15.86 -31.48
CA GLU A 21 3.61 16.18 -32.61
C GLU A 21 2.37 15.29 -32.59
N PRO A 22 1.15 15.85 -32.67
CA PRO A 22 -0.08 15.08 -32.55
C PRO A 22 -0.37 14.21 -33.78
N GLU A 23 0.14 14.60 -34.95
CA GLU A 23 -0.10 13.93 -36.23
C GLU A 23 1.23 13.71 -36.96
N LYS A 24 1.78 12.51 -36.85
CA LYS A 24 2.99 12.12 -37.59
C LYS A 24 2.66 10.97 -38.54
N PHE A 25 3.11 11.07 -39.79
CA PHE A 25 2.86 10.05 -40.80
C PHE A 25 4.16 9.32 -41.15
N TYR A 26 4.05 8.02 -41.38
CA TYR A 26 5.10 7.18 -41.92
C TYR A 26 4.53 6.33 -43.05
N ASN A 27 5.15 6.34 -44.23
CA ASN A 27 4.69 5.63 -45.43
C ASN A 27 3.18 5.79 -45.71
N ASN A 28 2.69 7.05 -45.71
CA ASN A 28 1.28 7.41 -45.92
C ASN A 28 0.28 6.84 -44.90
N ARG A 29 0.73 6.47 -43.70
CA ARG A 29 -0.11 6.01 -42.59
C ARG A 29 0.18 6.81 -41.33
N LEU A 30 -0.84 7.05 -40.52
CA LEU A 30 -0.68 7.75 -39.25
C LEU A 30 0.07 6.85 -38.25
N LEU A 31 1.09 7.38 -37.59
CA LEU A 31 1.75 6.71 -36.48
C LEU A 31 0.86 6.79 -35.23
N GLU A 32 0.57 5.62 -34.64
CA GLU A 32 -0.02 5.59 -33.31
C GLU A 32 1.04 5.81 -32.23
N SER A 33 2.19 5.17 -32.42
CA SER A 33 3.35 5.33 -31.57
C SER A 33 4.64 5.15 -32.37
N GLU A 34 5.70 5.81 -31.92
CA GLU A 34 7.06 5.60 -32.40
C GLU A 34 8.02 5.55 -31.22
N THR A 35 9.04 4.70 -31.36
CA THR A 35 10.07 4.44 -30.36
C THR A 35 11.32 3.88 -31.07
N TYR A 36 12.31 3.42 -30.32
CA TYR A 36 13.44 2.63 -30.80
C TYR A 36 13.37 1.20 -30.24
N ILE A 37 14.21 0.31 -30.77
CA ILE A 37 14.42 -1.03 -30.21
C ILE A 37 15.25 -0.94 -28.91
N GLY A 38 14.65 -1.38 -27.81
CA GLY A 38 15.26 -1.34 -26.47
C GLY A 38 16.33 -2.41 -26.26
N GLY A 39 16.69 -2.64 -24.98
CA GLY A 39 17.67 -3.65 -24.60
C GLY A 39 17.34 -5.05 -25.13
N HIS A 40 18.37 -5.76 -25.59
CA HIS A 40 18.25 -7.14 -26.04
C HIS A 40 18.17 -8.08 -24.83
N VAL A 41 17.19 -8.98 -24.83
CA VAL A 41 17.00 -9.95 -23.75
C VAL A 41 16.64 -11.27 -24.39
N GLU A 42 17.35 -12.32 -24.03
CA GLU A 42 17.17 -13.66 -24.57
C GLU A 42 17.41 -14.68 -23.45
N CYS A 43 16.49 -15.64 -23.33
CA CYS A 43 16.74 -16.84 -22.54
C CYS A 43 17.21 -17.89 -23.55
N LEU A 44 18.31 -18.57 -23.28
CA LEU A 44 18.98 -19.45 -24.25
C LEU A 44 18.86 -20.91 -23.82
N GLU A 45 19.01 -21.15 -22.52
CA GLU A 45 18.88 -22.47 -21.91
C GLU A 45 17.96 -22.45 -20.68
N THR A 46 17.38 -23.61 -20.36
CA THR A 46 16.51 -23.81 -19.20
C THR A 46 16.94 -25.07 -18.47
N GLY A 47 16.92 -25.06 -17.14
CA GLY A 47 17.45 -26.17 -16.36
C GLY A 47 18.08 -25.75 -15.05
N VAL A 48 18.69 -26.74 -14.40
CA VAL A 48 19.54 -26.59 -13.21
C VAL A 48 20.99 -26.73 -13.65
N PHE A 49 21.79 -25.72 -13.40
CA PHE A 49 23.24 -25.74 -13.58
C PHE A 49 23.88 -25.56 -12.21
N ARG A 50 24.81 -26.43 -11.85
CA ARG A 50 25.49 -26.41 -10.55
C ARG A 50 26.97 -26.70 -10.72
N SER A 51 27.80 -26.07 -9.90
CA SER A 51 29.25 -26.28 -9.89
C SER A 51 29.65 -27.70 -9.48
N ASP A 52 28.76 -28.47 -8.85
CA ASP A 52 28.96 -29.86 -8.46
C ASP A 52 28.18 -30.87 -9.33
N LEU A 53 27.60 -30.44 -10.46
CA LEU A 53 26.96 -31.32 -11.44
C LEU A 53 27.68 -31.24 -12.79
N LEU A 54 28.01 -32.39 -13.37
CA LEU A 54 28.69 -32.46 -14.66
C LEU A 54 27.84 -31.81 -15.77
N THR A 55 28.49 -31.00 -16.59
CA THR A 55 27.87 -30.34 -17.74
C THR A 55 28.65 -30.69 -19.00
N SER A 56 27.94 -31.10 -20.06
CA SER A 56 28.53 -31.34 -21.37
C SER A 56 28.79 -30.02 -22.10
N PHE A 57 30.02 -29.85 -22.59
CA PHE A 57 30.48 -28.71 -23.37
C PHE A 57 30.87 -29.14 -24.78
N LYS A 58 30.43 -28.35 -25.77
CA LYS A 58 30.85 -28.47 -27.16
C LYS A 58 31.46 -27.15 -27.61
N LEU A 59 32.77 -27.08 -27.51
CA LEU A 59 33.59 -25.90 -27.74
C LEU A 59 33.94 -25.78 -29.23
N ASP A 60 34.21 -24.55 -29.70
CA ASP A 60 34.68 -24.26 -31.06
C ASP A 60 36.20 -23.96 -31.04
N PRO A 61 37.05 -24.87 -31.54
CA PRO A 61 38.50 -24.69 -31.55
C PRO A 61 38.98 -23.39 -32.23
N SER A 62 38.21 -22.87 -33.21
CA SER A 62 38.58 -21.63 -33.89
C SER A 62 38.57 -20.42 -32.97
N ALA A 63 37.66 -20.38 -31.98
CA ALA A 63 37.60 -19.30 -30.99
C ALA A 63 38.81 -19.36 -30.04
N PHE A 64 39.24 -20.55 -29.62
CA PHE A 64 40.41 -20.70 -28.77
C PHE A 64 41.70 -20.31 -29.49
N ASN A 65 41.83 -20.61 -30.79
CA ASN A 65 42.95 -20.09 -31.59
C ASN A 65 42.98 -18.56 -31.60
N GLN A 66 41.83 -17.90 -31.81
CA GLN A 66 41.74 -16.44 -31.75
C GLN A 66 42.13 -15.89 -30.37
N LEU A 67 41.67 -16.52 -29.29
CA LEU A 67 42.04 -16.12 -27.92
C LEU A 67 43.54 -16.28 -27.65
N ILE A 68 44.16 -17.35 -28.15
CA ILE A 68 45.61 -17.57 -28.02
C ILE A 68 46.40 -16.52 -28.81
N GLU A 69 45.99 -16.21 -30.04
CA GLU A 69 46.63 -15.18 -30.88
C GLU A 69 46.51 -13.78 -30.24
N ASN A 70 45.35 -13.49 -29.65
CA ASN A 70 45.07 -12.22 -28.99
C ASN A 70 45.60 -12.12 -27.55
N LEU A 71 46.08 -13.22 -26.96
CA LEU A 71 46.43 -13.27 -25.54
C LEU A 71 47.41 -12.16 -25.12
N ASP A 72 48.41 -11.87 -25.95
CA ASP A 72 49.38 -10.81 -25.65
C ASP A 72 48.75 -9.41 -25.68
N ARG A 73 47.82 -9.16 -26.61
CA ARG A 73 47.03 -7.93 -26.69
C ARG A 73 46.17 -7.78 -25.43
N ASP A 74 45.50 -8.84 -25.04
CA ASP A 74 44.53 -8.86 -23.94
C ASP A 74 45.21 -8.60 -22.60
N LEU A 75 46.33 -9.27 -22.33
CA LEU A 75 47.10 -9.07 -21.10
C LEU A 75 47.71 -7.66 -21.03
N LYS A 76 48.29 -7.16 -22.14
CA LYS A 76 48.79 -5.78 -22.20
C LYS A 76 47.69 -4.75 -21.97
N TYR A 77 46.50 -4.98 -22.50
CA TYR A 77 45.34 -4.13 -22.24
C TYR A 77 44.99 -4.11 -20.74
N ALA A 78 44.87 -5.28 -20.11
CA ALA A 78 44.58 -5.39 -18.69
C ALA A 78 45.63 -4.68 -17.81
N ILE A 79 46.91 -4.77 -18.18
CA ILE A 79 48.00 -4.14 -17.42
C ILE A 79 48.00 -2.62 -17.59
N ASN A 80 48.00 -2.14 -18.84
CA ASN A 80 48.21 -0.73 -19.16
C ASN A 80 46.93 0.11 -18.93
N VAL A 81 45.76 -0.44 -19.25
CA VAL A 81 44.47 0.29 -19.23
C VAL A 81 43.74 0.06 -17.92
N GLU A 82 43.44 -1.20 -17.57
CA GLU A 82 42.69 -1.52 -16.34
C GLU A 82 43.57 -1.34 -15.09
N GLY A 83 44.79 -1.89 -15.12
CA GLY A 83 45.74 -1.87 -14.01
C GLY A 83 46.46 -0.53 -13.84
N LYS A 84 46.53 0.28 -14.90
CA LYS A 84 47.32 1.53 -15.00
C LYS A 84 48.75 1.31 -14.51
N MET A 85 49.35 0.22 -14.97
CA MET A 85 50.70 -0.20 -14.64
C MET A 85 51.53 -0.29 -15.92
N GLU A 86 52.82 -0.01 -15.82
CA GLU A 86 53.81 -0.37 -16.83
C GLU A 86 54.67 -1.48 -16.23
N LEU A 87 54.86 -2.60 -16.92
CA LEU A 87 55.68 -3.69 -16.41
C LEU A 87 57.16 -3.35 -16.57
N GLU A 88 57.91 -3.43 -15.47
CA GLU A 88 59.38 -3.36 -15.49
C GLU A 88 59.99 -4.73 -15.91
N ASP A 89 61.25 -4.70 -16.37
CA ASP A 89 62.01 -5.91 -16.71
C ASP A 89 62.20 -6.80 -15.45
N GLY A 90 61.73 -8.06 -15.51
CA GLY A 90 61.76 -9.02 -14.39
C GLY A 90 60.40 -9.38 -13.77
N SER A 91 59.29 -8.91 -14.35
CA SER A 91 57.92 -9.29 -13.97
C SER A 91 57.57 -10.75 -14.35
N ASN A 92 56.59 -11.35 -13.67
CA ASN A 92 56.10 -12.72 -13.95
C ASN A 92 55.16 -12.80 -15.18
N TYR A 93 55.33 -11.91 -16.16
CA TYR A 93 54.43 -11.79 -17.31
C TYR A 93 54.38 -13.08 -18.13
N ASP A 94 55.55 -13.60 -18.53
CA ASP A 94 55.63 -14.81 -19.36
C ASP A 94 55.10 -16.06 -18.61
N GLU A 95 55.29 -16.13 -17.29
CA GLU A 95 54.72 -17.21 -16.48
C GLU A 95 53.19 -17.22 -16.52
N VAL A 96 52.56 -16.05 -16.30
CA VAL A 96 51.10 -15.92 -16.33
C VAL A 96 50.56 -16.16 -17.74
N LYS A 97 51.22 -15.61 -18.76
CA LYS A 97 50.84 -15.80 -20.16
C LYS A 97 50.89 -17.27 -20.55
N ASN A 98 51.97 -17.98 -20.23
CA ASN A 98 52.12 -19.40 -20.55
C ASN A 98 51.07 -20.24 -19.81
N ALA A 99 50.80 -19.95 -18.53
CA ALA A 99 49.77 -20.66 -17.77
C ALA A 99 48.35 -20.51 -18.36
N ILE A 100 48.00 -19.33 -18.87
CA ILE A 100 46.72 -19.11 -19.57
C ILE A 100 46.73 -19.86 -20.91
N MET A 101 47.82 -19.74 -21.67
CA MET A 101 47.97 -20.35 -22.98
C MET A 101 47.84 -21.88 -22.93
N GLU A 102 48.46 -22.53 -21.94
CA GLU A 102 48.37 -23.99 -21.74
C GLU A 102 46.91 -24.44 -21.52
N LYS A 103 46.15 -23.72 -20.68
CA LYS A 103 44.73 -24.02 -20.44
C LYS A 103 43.89 -23.85 -21.72
N LEU A 104 44.13 -22.79 -22.48
CA LEU A 104 43.42 -22.54 -23.75
C LEU A 104 43.75 -23.59 -24.81
N ILE A 105 45.01 -24.02 -24.91
CA ILE A 105 45.45 -25.10 -25.80
C ILE A 105 44.75 -26.41 -25.44
N ALA A 106 44.69 -26.75 -24.15
CA ALA A 106 44.00 -27.96 -23.69
C ALA A 106 42.51 -27.94 -24.07
N LEU A 107 41.84 -26.79 -23.95
CA LEU A 107 40.42 -26.61 -24.34
C LEU A 107 40.20 -26.68 -25.85
N ARG A 108 41.15 -26.17 -26.64
CA ARG A 108 41.13 -26.25 -28.11
C ARG A 108 41.28 -27.69 -28.62
N ASP A 109 42.25 -28.41 -28.06
CA ASP A 109 42.66 -29.72 -28.56
C ASP A 109 41.65 -30.83 -28.18
N GLU A 110 40.92 -30.65 -27.08
CA GLU A 110 39.82 -31.53 -26.67
C GLU A 110 38.52 -30.73 -26.46
N PRO A 111 37.84 -30.33 -27.55
CA PRO A 111 36.72 -29.38 -27.51
C PRO A 111 35.37 -29.98 -27.07
N THR A 112 35.24 -31.31 -27.05
CA THR A 112 34.04 -31.99 -26.53
C THR A 112 34.41 -32.66 -25.22
N ARG A 113 33.84 -32.18 -24.11
CA ARG A 113 34.19 -32.64 -22.76
C ARG A 113 32.99 -32.56 -21.82
N GLU A 114 33.06 -33.34 -20.75
CA GLU A 114 32.14 -33.26 -19.62
C GLU A 114 32.95 -32.94 -18.37
N GLU A 115 32.66 -31.80 -17.76
CA GLU A 115 33.31 -31.37 -16.53
C GLU A 115 32.37 -30.50 -15.69
N TYR A 116 32.79 -30.18 -14.48
CA TYR A 116 32.05 -29.28 -13.60
C TYR A 116 32.10 -27.84 -14.14
N PRO A 117 30.94 -27.15 -14.27
CA PRO A 117 30.88 -25.82 -14.85
C PRO A 117 31.26 -24.73 -13.85
N LEU A 118 31.87 -23.65 -14.35
CA LEU A 118 31.99 -22.37 -13.66
C LEU A 118 30.85 -21.46 -14.10
N ILE A 119 29.97 -21.11 -13.17
CA ILE A 119 28.80 -20.26 -13.46
C ILE A 119 29.18 -18.81 -13.22
N TYR A 120 29.22 -18.01 -14.28
CA TYR A 120 29.61 -16.60 -14.24
C TYR A 120 28.50 -15.68 -14.73
N HIS A 121 28.47 -14.48 -14.19
CA HIS A 121 27.76 -13.34 -14.73
C HIS A 121 28.76 -12.31 -15.23
N LEU A 122 28.74 -12.05 -16.53
CA LEU A 122 29.60 -11.07 -17.20
C LEU A 122 28.73 -9.85 -17.53
N ASP A 123 28.81 -8.78 -16.74
CA ASP A 123 27.94 -7.60 -16.81
C ASP A 123 28.74 -6.34 -17.15
N VAL A 124 28.19 -5.46 -17.99
CA VAL A 124 28.85 -4.18 -18.29
C VAL A 124 28.54 -3.16 -17.21
N ALA A 125 29.59 -2.73 -16.51
CA ALA A 125 29.49 -1.72 -15.46
C ALA A 125 28.83 -0.44 -15.99
N ALA A 126 27.67 -0.08 -15.44
CA ALA A 126 26.92 1.13 -15.82
C ALA A 126 26.86 1.34 -17.35
N MET A 127 26.47 0.29 -18.08
CA MET A 127 26.52 0.20 -19.54
C MET A 127 26.08 1.47 -20.28
N TYR A 128 24.84 1.94 -20.08
CA TYR A 128 24.31 3.08 -20.83
C TYR A 128 25.03 4.40 -20.52
N PRO A 129 25.29 4.78 -19.25
CA PRO A 129 26.19 5.87 -18.93
C PRO A 129 27.55 5.79 -19.63
N ASN A 130 28.22 4.63 -19.62
CA ASN A 130 29.54 4.49 -20.22
C ASN A 130 29.51 4.53 -21.76
N ILE A 131 28.43 4.06 -22.40
CA ILE A 131 28.19 4.28 -23.83
C ILE A 131 27.98 5.77 -24.13
N ILE A 132 27.22 6.47 -23.27
CA ILE A 132 26.99 7.91 -23.38
C ILE A 132 28.31 8.68 -23.27
N LEU A 133 29.14 8.34 -22.29
CA LEU A 133 30.45 8.96 -22.08
C LEU A 133 31.38 8.69 -23.26
N THR A 134 31.56 7.43 -23.63
CA THR A 134 32.44 7.00 -24.74
C THR A 134 32.10 7.69 -26.07
N ASN A 135 30.82 7.73 -26.42
CA ASN A 135 30.37 8.31 -27.70
C ASN A 135 29.94 9.78 -27.59
N ARG A 136 30.18 10.43 -26.43
CA ARG A 136 29.83 11.83 -26.17
C ARG A 136 28.38 12.17 -26.50
N LEU A 137 27.47 11.25 -26.17
CA LEU A 137 26.06 11.32 -26.55
C LEU A 137 25.31 12.31 -25.65
N GLN A 138 24.70 13.30 -26.27
CA GLN A 138 23.83 14.25 -25.59
C GLN A 138 22.84 14.83 -26.61
N PRO A 139 21.61 15.21 -26.21
CA PRO A 139 20.60 15.61 -27.17
C PRO A 139 21.02 16.78 -28.09
N PRO A 140 21.72 17.84 -27.61
CA PRO A 140 22.22 18.90 -28.48
C PRO A 140 23.32 18.46 -29.47
N SER A 141 24.04 17.38 -29.17
CA SER A 141 25.08 16.86 -30.07
C SER A 141 24.51 16.08 -31.26
N VAL A 142 23.25 15.64 -31.20
CA VAL A 142 22.59 14.99 -32.34
C VAL A 142 22.19 16.09 -33.32
N VAL A 143 22.96 16.26 -34.38
CA VAL A 143 22.79 17.34 -35.35
C VAL A 143 22.21 16.82 -36.67
N THR A 144 21.33 17.61 -37.27
CA THR A 144 20.86 17.36 -38.64
C THR A 144 21.94 17.80 -39.65
N ASN A 145 21.83 17.32 -40.89
CA ASN A 145 22.73 17.74 -41.96
C ASN A 145 22.71 19.25 -42.19
N GLU A 146 21.54 19.89 -42.04
CA GLU A 146 21.38 21.34 -42.16
C GLU A 146 22.19 22.10 -41.11
N VAL A 147 22.06 21.72 -39.82
CA VAL A 147 22.80 22.32 -38.70
C VAL A 147 24.30 22.10 -38.86
N CYS A 148 24.71 20.89 -39.24
CA CYS A 148 26.12 20.59 -39.46
C CYS A 148 26.70 21.37 -40.65
N THR A 149 25.90 21.63 -41.68
CA THR A 149 26.34 22.39 -42.87
C THR A 149 26.57 23.86 -42.54
N ALA A 150 25.72 24.44 -41.67
CA ALA A 150 25.83 25.82 -41.22
C ALA A 150 26.94 26.07 -40.17
N CYS A 151 27.64 25.02 -39.71
CA CYS A 151 28.65 25.13 -38.67
C CYS A 151 29.98 25.69 -39.21
N ASP A 152 30.61 26.62 -38.49
CA ASP A 152 31.93 27.22 -38.82
C ASP A 152 33.05 26.18 -39.00
N PHE A 153 32.88 25.01 -38.37
CA PHE A 153 33.83 23.90 -38.42
C PHE A 153 33.56 22.91 -39.56
N ASN A 154 32.54 23.14 -40.38
CA ASN A 154 32.24 22.34 -41.56
C ASN A 154 33.20 22.66 -42.72
N ARG A 155 34.47 22.25 -42.56
CA ARG A 155 35.53 22.40 -43.56
C ARG A 155 35.85 21.05 -44.21
N PRO A 156 36.46 21.02 -45.42
CA PRO A 156 36.97 19.78 -46.01
C PRO A 156 37.89 19.05 -45.01
N GLY A 157 37.70 17.74 -44.85
CA GLY A 157 38.46 16.93 -43.89
C GLY A 157 37.99 17.00 -42.43
N LYS A 158 36.77 17.50 -42.15
CA LYS A 158 36.24 17.50 -40.78
C LYS A 158 36.18 16.08 -40.18
N THR A 159 36.71 15.93 -38.97
CA THR A 159 36.73 14.68 -38.19
C THR A 159 35.72 14.67 -37.04
N CYS A 160 35.02 15.79 -36.82
CA CYS A 160 34.20 16.01 -35.62
C CYS A 160 32.76 15.48 -35.69
N LEU A 161 32.31 14.93 -36.84
CA LEU A 161 30.97 14.38 -37.01
C LEU A 161 31.05 12.84 -36.98
N ARG A 162 30.64 12.25 -35.86
CA ARG A 162 30.60 10.79 -35.67
C ARG A 162 29.23 10.26 -36.07
N ASN A 163 29.16 9.37 -37.06
CA ASN A 163 27.90 8.74 -37.46
C ASN A 163 27.69 7.45 -36.68
N LEU A 164 26.55 7.32 -36.00
CA LEU A 164 26.17 6.12 -35.26
C LEU A 164 24.80 5.61 -35.73
N GLU A 165 24.66 4.29 -35.77
CA GLU A 165 23.43 3.61 -36.16
C GLU A 165 22.49 3.41 -34.97
N TRP A 166 21.19 3.36 -35.26
CA TRP A 166 20.14 3.02 -34.30
C TRP A 166 18.93 2.44 -35.01
N GLU A 167 18.13 1.64 -34.29
CA GLU A 167 16.91 1.04 -34.85
C GLU A 167 15.66 1.78 -34.38
N TRP A 168 14.96 2.42 -35.32
CA TRP A 168 13.66 3.02 -35.11
C TRP A 168 12.56 1.95 -35.21
N ARG A 169 11.53 2.05 -34.37
CA ARG A 169 10.34 1.20 -34.36
C ARG A 169 9.08 2.05 -34.36
N GLY A 170 8.25 1.90 -35.40
CA GLY A 170 6.96 2.59 -35.51
C GLY A 170 5.77 1.63 -35.57
N GLU A 171 4.68 2.00 -34.90
CA GLU A 171 3.39 1.33 -35.00
C GLU A 171 2.40 2.25 -35.71
N THR A 172 1.89 1.82 -36.86
CA THR A 172 1.00 2.62 -37.71
C THR A 172 -0.42 2.06 -37.72
N TYR A 173 -1.40 2.94 -37.90
CA TYR A 173 -2.76 2.52 -38.20
C TYR A 173 -2.84 1.84 -39.57
N THR A 174 -3.78 0.90 -39.72
CA THR A 174 -4.00 0.25 -41.02
C THR A 174 -4.60 1.21 -42.06
N ALA A 175 -5.37 2.21 -41.63
CA ALA A 175 -5.93 3.26 -42.48
C ALA A 175 -4.85 4.09 -43.19
N LYS A 176 -5.09 4.40 -44.47
CA LYS A 176 -4.23 5.27 -45.27
C LYS A 176 -4.49 6.74 -44.94
N ARG A 177 -3.59 7.62 -45.38
CA ARG A 177 -3.69 9.07 -45.21
C ARG A 177 -5.01 9.64 -45.76
N SER A 178 -5.53 9.11 -46.87
CA SER A 178 -6.84 9.48 -47.43
C SER A 178 -7.99 9.22 -46.45
N ASP A 179 -7.99 8.03 -45.85
CA ASP A 179 -9.06 7.57 -44.97
C ASP A 179 -9.00 8.33 -43.65
N TYR A 180 -7.79 8.61 -43.15
CA TYR A 180 -7.59 9.48 -42.00
C TYR A 180 -8.21 10.86 -42.22
N TYR A 181 -7.91 11.53 -43.33
CA TYR A 181 -8.48 12.86 -43.60
C TYR A 181 -9.98 12.82 -43.85
N HIS A 182 -10.51 11.74 -44.44
CA HIS A 182 -11.94 11.55 -44.58
C HIS A 182 -12.64 11.45 -43.21
N ILE A 183 -12.11 10.62 -42.32
CA ILE A 183 -12.61 10.47 -40.94
C ILE A 183 -12.45 11.77 -40.15
N LYS A 184 -11.33 12.47 -40.31
CA LYS A 184 -11.10 13.77 -39.67
C LYS A 184 -12.15 14.79 -40.09
N ARG A 185 -12.41 14.94 -41.39
CA ARG A 185 -13.47 15.83 -41.90
C ARG A 185 -14.86 15.44 -41.42
N GLN A 186 -15.14 14.13 -41.35
CA GLN A 186 -16.41 13.63 -40.84
C GLN A 186 -16.63 14.01 -39.36
N ILE A 187 -15.60 13.87 -38.52
CA ILE A 187 -15.71 14.23 -37.10
C ILE A 187 -15.74 15.74 -36.88
N GLU A 188 -15.03 16.51 -37.71
CA GLU A 188 -15.01 17.98 -37.64
C GLU A 188 -16.40 18.60 -37.87
N SER A 189 -17.29 17.93 -38.60
CA SER A 189 -18.68 18.36 -38.80
C SER A 189 -19.66 17.84 -37.72
N GLU A 190 -19.21 16.99 -36.79
CA GLU A 190 -20.06 16.44 -35.73
C GLU A 190 -20.11 17.37 -34.50
N PHE A 191 -21.27 17.41 -33.85
CA PHE A 191 -21.43 18.00 -32.53
C PHE A 191 -21.13 16.95 -31.46
N VAL A 192 -20.49 17.39 -30.38
CA VAL A 192 -20.10 16.53 -29.27
C VAL A 192 -21.12 16.68 -28.14
N ASP A 193 -21.61 15.54 -27.65
CA ASP A 193 -22.51 15.45 -26.51
C ASP A 193 -21.93 16.16 -25.28
N GLY A 194 -22.62 17.20 -24.85
CA GLY A 194 -22.33 18.08 -23.73
C GLY A 194 -23.49 19.06 -23.56
N LEU A 195 -23.70 19.60 -22.37
CA LEU A 195 -24.71 20.64 -22.11
C LEU A 195 -24.00 21.99 -21.92
N PRO A 196 -24.03 22.91 -22.90
CA PRO A 196 -24.60 22.82 -24.26
C PRO A 196 -23.70 22.05 -25.28
N PRO A 197 -24.27 21.55 -26.40
CA PRO A 197 -23.53 20.78 -27.40
C PRO A 197 -22.50 21.68 -28.07
N LYS A 198 -21.24 21.22 -28.08
CA LYS A 198 -20.11 21.98 -28.65
C LYS A 198 -19.69 21.37 -29.99
N PRO A 199 -19.33 22.18 -30.99
CA PRO A 199 -18.63 21.71 -32.18
C PRO A 199 -17.36 20.95 -31.79
N PHE A 200 -17.00 19.89 -32.53
CA PHE A 200 -15.74 19.17 -32.30
C PHE A 200 -14.51 20.10 -32.29
N VAL A 201 -14.52 21.14 -33.13
CA VAL A 201 -13.44 22.13 -33.26
C VAL A 201 -13.24 22.95 -31.98
N ASP A 202 -14.28 23.11 -31.17
CA ASP A 202 -14.24 23.87 -29.92
C ASP A 202 -13.75 23.04 -28.73
N LEU A 203 -13.55 21.73 -28.92
CA LEU A 203 -12.94 20.89 -27.90
C LEU A 203 -11.45 21.22 -27.70
N PRO A 204 -10.90 20.98 -26.50
CA PRO A 204 -9.46 20.97 -26.31
C PRO A 204 -8.77 20.04 -27.32
N LYS A 205 -7.62 20.46 -27.88
CA LYS A 205 -6.87 19.67 -28.88
C LYS A 205 -6.58 18.22 -28.45
N VAL A 206 -6.41 17.99 -27.14
CA VAL A 206 -6.19 16.65 -26.57
C VAL A 206 -7.43 15.77 -26.73
N ASP A 207 -8.61 16.31 -26.44
CA ASP A 207 -9.89 15.60 -26.54
C ASP A 207 -10.27 15.35 -28.01
N GLN A 208 -9.98 16.33 -28.88
CA GLN A 208 -10.10 16.16 -30.33
C GLN A 208 -9.27 14.97 -30.81
N GLN A 209 -8.01 14.90 -30.39
CA GLN A 209 -7.10 13.82 -30.78
C GLN A 209 -7.55 12.45 -30.24
N LEU A 210 -8.05 12.38 -28.99
CA LEU A 210 -8.57 11.15 -28.41
C LEU A 210 -9.77 10.61 -29.19
N LYS A 211 -10.77 11.47 -29.46
CA LYS A 211 -11.96 11.10 -30.23
C LYS A 211 -11.61 10.69 -31.67
N LEU A 212 -10.69 11.40 -32.31
CA LEU A 212 -10.21 11.07 -33.65
C LEU A 212 -9.54 9.68 -33.67
N LYS A 213 -8.68 9.38 -32.69
CA LYS A 213 -8.06 8.05 -32.55
C LYS A 213 -9.09 6.95 -32.31
N GLU A 214 -10.08 7.17 -31.44
CA GLU A 214 -11.15 6.19 -31.20
C GLU A 214 -11.98 5.89 -32.45
N ARG A 215 -12.36 6.93 -33.20
CA ARG A 215 -13.11 6.76 -34.45
C ARG A 215 -12.26 6.06 -35.50
N LEU A 216 -10.98 6.43 -35.63
CA LEU A 216 -10.04 5.78 -36.53
C LEU A 216 -9.85 4.29 -36.18
N LYS A 217 -9.76 3.94 -34.89
CA LYS A 217 -9.72 2.53 -34.43
C LYS A 217 -10.97 1.77 -34.86
N LYS A 218 -12.16 2.33 -34.62
CA LYS A 218 -13.43 1.71 -35.04
C LYS A 218 -13.52 1.56 -36.56
N TYR A 219 -13.08 2.57 -37.32
CA TYR A 219 -13.02 2.49 -38.78
C TYR A 219 -12.06 1.39 -39.23
N CYS A 220 -10.86 1.30 -38.66
CA CYS A 220 -9.89 0.27 -39.02
C CYS A 220 -10.42 -1.15 -38.71
N GLN A 221 -11.10 -1.35 -37.58
CA GLN A 221 -11.76 -2.63 -37.27
C GLN A 221 -12.82 -3.01 -38.31
N LYS A 222 -13.62 -2.04 -38.77
CA LYS A 222 -14.70 -2.30 -39.73
C LYS A 222 -14.19 -2.48 -41.15
N ALA A 223 -13.34 -1.57 -41.63
CA ALA A 223 -12.88 -1.54 -43.01
C ALA A 223 -11.74 -2.55 -43.28
N TYR A 224 -10.82 -2.74 -42.33
CA TYR A 224 -9.61 -3.56 -42.53
C TYR A 224 -9.56 -4.81 -41.65
N LYS A 225 -10.53 -5.04 -40.75
CA LYS A 225 -10.54 -6.14 -39.76
C LYS A 225 -9.34 -6.15 -38.81
N ARG A 226 -8.52 -5.09 -38.85
CA ARG A 226 -7.28 -4.92 -38.09
C ARG A 226 -7.05 -3.43 -37.83
N VAL A 227 -6.64 -3.10 -36.61
CA VAL A 227 -6.46 -1.70 -36.17
C VAL A 227 -5.09 -1.14 -36.54
N LEU A 228 -4.04 -1.89 -36.18
CA LEU A 228 -2.64 -1.51 -36.35
C LEU A 228 -1.96 -2.49 -37.30
N GLU A 229 -1.02 -2.00 -38.09
CA GLU A 229 -0.07 -2.86 -38.81
C GLU A 229 0.91 -3.52 -37.84
N LYS A 230 1.61 -4.56 -38.33
CA LYS A 230 2.77 -5.08 -37.61
C LYS A 230 3.79 -3.94 -37.41
N PRO A 231 4.43 -3.82 -36.24
CA PRO A 231 5.44 -2.80 -36.01
C PRO A 231 6.53 -2.86 -37.08
N VAL A 232 6.91 -1.72 -37.64
CA VAL A 232 7.98 -1.60 -38.63
C VAL A 232 9.26 -1.20 -37.91
N THR A 233 10.36 -1.87 -38.24
CA THR A 233 11.70 -1.57 -37.72
C THR A 233 12.60 -1.11 -38.86
N GLU A 234 13.32 -0.01 -38.66
CA GLU A 234 14.19 0.61 -39.67
C GLU A 234 15.51 1.05 -39.05
N THR A 235 16.65 0.65 -39.63
CA THR A 235 17.97 1.14 -39.20
C THR A 235 18.19 2.55 -39.73
N ARG A 236 18.50 3.49 -38.85
CA ARG A 236 18.75 4.90 -39.14
C ARG A 236 20.13 5.31 -38.64
N LYS A 237 20.64 6.44 -39.16
CA LYS A 237 21.93 7.02 -38.75
C LYS A 237 21.71 8.37 -38.08
N ALA A 238 22.45 8.61 -37.01
CA ALA A 238 22.49 9.87 -36.28
C ALA A 238 23.91 10.46 -36.35
N GLY A 239 24.01 11.74 -36.73
CA GLY A 239 25.27 12.48 -36.73
C GLY A 239 25.52 13.13 -35.36
N ILE A 240 26.57 12.71 -34.67
CA ILE A 240 26.94 13.20 -33.34
C ILE A 240 28.12 14.17 -33.45
N CYS A 241 27.88 15.44 -33.11
CA CYS A 241 28.90 16.48 -33.08
C CYS A 241 29.80 16.33 -31.83
N MET A 242 31.09 16.07 -32.07
CA MET A 242 32.11 15.93 -31.02
C MET A 242 32.58 17.26 -30.44
N ARG A 243 32.23 18.40 -31.06
CA ARG A 243 32.62 19.76 -30.63
C ARG A 243 31.55 20.52 -29.84
N GLU A 244 30.34 20.01 -29.75
CA GLU A 244 29.23 20.66 -29.02
C GLU A 244 29.58 20.86 -27.53
N ASN A 245 29.00 21.83 -26.83
CA ASN A 245 29.25 22.04 -25.40
C ASN A 245 28.94 20.77 -24.56
N PRO A 246 29.92 20.20 -23.83
CA PRO A 246 29.77 18.89 -23.15
C PRO A 246 29.01 18.92 -21.82
N PHE A 247 28.29 19.99 -21.46
CA PHE A 247 27.67 20.13 -20.13
C PHE A 247 26.82 18.92 -19.69
N TYR A 248 26.15 18.23 -20.63
CA TYR A 248 25.35 17.04 -20.33
C TYR A 248 26.27 15.84 -20.00
N VAL A 249 27.23 15.54 -20.89
CA VAL A 249 28.20 14.44 -20.73
C VAL A 249 29.05 14.66 -19.49
N ASP A 250 29.51 15.88 -19.22
CA ASP A 250 30.27 16.23 -18.01
C ASP A 250 29.44 16.07 -16.74
N THR A 251 28.12 16.31 -16.81
CA THR A 251 27.22 16.03 -15.68
C THR A 251 27.17 14.54 -15.38
N VAL A 252 27.08 13.70 -16.42
CA VAL A 252 27.12 12.23 -16.28
C VAL A 252 28.49 11.78 -15.76
N ARG A 253 29.59 12.33 -16.29
CA ARG A 253 30.97 12.00 -15.91
C ARG A 253 31.22 12.31 -14.43
N ARG A 254 30.87 13.51 -13.95
CA ARG A 254 31.04 13.89 -12.53
C ARG A 254 30.28 12.99 -11.57
N LEU A 255 29.11 12.48 -11.98
CA LEU A 255 28.33 11.52 -11.19
C LEU A 255 28.98 10.12 -11.20
N SER A 256 29.59 9.73 -12.32
CA SER A 256 30.35 8.49 -12.43
C SER A 256 31.65 8.53 -11.61
N GLU A 257 32.41 9.63 -11.68
CA GLU A 257 33.67 9.81 -10.93
C GLU A 257 33.46 9.87 -9.41
N ALA A 258 32.34 10.45 -8.93
CA ALA A 258 32.00 10.43 -7.51
C ALA A 258 31.85 8.99 -6.95
N LYS A 259 31.45 8.03 -7.80
CA LYS A 259 31.37 6.59 -7.46
C LYS A 259 32.74 5.97 -7.18
N ALA A 260 33.80 6.44 -7.85
CA ALA A 260 35.13 5.81 -7.85
C ALA A 260 36.04 6.21 -6.66
N SER A 261 35.67 7.21 -5.84
CA SER A 261 36.54 7.81 -4.81
C SER A 261 36.68 7.03 -3.47
N GLY A 262 36.54 5.70 -3.49
CA GLY A 262 36.57 4.82 -2.31
C GLY A 262 37.85 4.89 -1.47
N ASN A 263 37.71 5.11 -0.15
CA ASN A 263 38.81 5.41 0.78
C ASN A 263 39.04 4.23 1.77
N PRO A 264 40.23 3.63 1.87
CA PRO A 264 40.42 2.28 2.44
C PRO A 264 40.32 2.14 3.97
N ILE A 265 40.47 3.21 4.77
CA ILE A 265 40.30 3.14 6.24
C ILE A 265 38.82 3.02 6.64
N LYS A 266 37.90 3.34 5.73
CA LYS A 266 36.45 3.18 5.91
C LYS A 266 35.94 1.76 5.64
N ILE A 267 36.79 0.83 5.20
CA ILE A 267 36.37 -0.52 4.80
C ILE A 267 35.87 -1.35 6.01
N GLN A 268 36.34 -1.05 7.23
CA GLN A 268 35.84 -1.67 8.46
C GLN A 268 34.54 -1.00 8.98
N GLU A 269 34.36 0.31 8.75
CA GLU A 269 33.07 1.01 8.95
C GLU A 269 32.04 0.69 7.82
N ALA A 270 32.52 0.21 6.67
CA ALA A 270 31.73 -0.07 5.49
C ALA A 270 30.83 -1.29 5.65
N GLN A 271 31.15 -2.25 6.53
CA GLN A 271 30.32 -3.44 6.76
C GLN A 271 28.96 -3.09 7.39
N ASP A 272 28.91 -2.17 8.37
CA ASP A 272 27.66 -1.65 8.93
C ASP A 272 26.97 -0.61 8.02
N MET A 273 27.73 -0.02 7.09
CA MET A 273 27.26 0.94 6.10
C MET A 273 26.92 0.32 4.74
N VAL A 274 27.07 -1.00 4.52
CA VAL A 274 26.78 -1.66 3.24
C VAL A 274 25.36 -1.36 2.79
N VAL A 275 24.38 -1.38 3.70
CA VAL A 275 22.99 -1.05 3.36
C VAL A 275 22.83 0.41 2.94
N LEU A 276 23.56 1.35 3.56
CA LEU A 276 23.48 2.78 3.21
C LEU A 276 24.25 3.08 1.92
N TYR A 277 25.43 2.49 1.72
CA TYR A 277 26.20 2.63 0.51
C TYR A 277 25.58 1.89 -0.66
N ASP A 278 25.02 0.70 -0.49
CA ASP A 278 24.21 0.04 -1.51
C ASP A 278 22.96 0.86 -1.82
N SER A 279 22.29 1.45 -0.81
CA SER A 279 21.17 2.36 -1.06
C SER A 279 21.60 3.61 -1.82
N LEU A 280 22.77 4.19 -1.51
CA LEU A 280 23.33 5.33 -2.23
C LEU A 280 23.80 4.92 -3.63
N GLN A 281 24.43 3.76 -3.80
CA GLN A 281 24.89 3.23 -5.07
C GLN A 281 23.70 2.87 -5.96
N LEU A 282 22.64 2.27 -5.41
CA LEU A 282 21.36 2.05 -6.08
C LEU A 282 20.70 3.38 -6.44
N ALA A 283 20.71 4.37 -5.54
CA ALA A 283 20.21 5.71 -5.86
C ALA A 283 20.99 6.36 -7.00
N HIS A 284 22.33 6.28 -6.99
CA HIS A 284 23.19 6.78 -8.07
C HIS A 284 23.03 5.96 -9.36
N LYS A 285 22.89 4.63 -9.30
CA LYS A 285 22.59 3.74 -10.45
C LYS A 285 21.23 4.10 -11.04
N CYS A 286 20.21 4.30 -10.21
CA CYS A 286 18.90 4.78 -10.63
C CYS A 286 18.99 6.17 -11.27
N ILE A 287 19.77 7.10 -10.70
CA ILE A 287 19.97 8.43 -11.27
C ILE A 287 20.72 8.37 -12.61
N LEU A 288 21.82 7.61 -12.70
CA LEU A 288 22.62 7.41 -13.91
C LEU A 288 21.79 6.78 -15.03
N ASN A 289 21.06 5.70 -14.74
CA ASN A 289 20.13 5.08 -15.69
C ASN A 289 18.97 6.02 -16.04
N SER A 290 18.58 6.93 -15.14
CA SER A 290 17.59 7.96 -15.41
C SER A 290 18.09 9.05 -16.37
N PHE A 291 19.40 9.27 -16.57
CA PHE A 291 19.87 10.20 -17.60
C PHE A 291 19.53 9.67 -18.99
N TYR A 292 19.76 8.39 -19.25
CA TYR A 292 19.28 7.74 -20.46
C TYR A 292 17.74 7.78 -20.54
N GLY A 293 17.04 7.37 -19.49
CA GLY A 293 15.56 7.38 -19.50
C GLY A 293 14.95 8.78 -19.67
N TYR A 294 15.66 9.83 -19.23
CA TYR A 294 15.21 11.22 -19.30
C TYR A 294 15.11 11.73 -20.73
N VAL A 295 16.01 11.33 -21.64
CA VAL A 295 16.02 11.85 -23.02
C VAL A 295 14.80 11.39 -23.84
N MET A 296 14.04 10.41 -23.34
CA MET A 296 12.78 9.93 -23.92
C MET A 296 11.55 10.26 -23.07
N ARG A 297 11.72 10.98 -21.96
CA ARG A 297 10.61 11.33 -21.09
C ARG A 297 9.74 12.39 -21.75
N LYS A 298 8.42 12.17 -21.72
CA LYS A 298 7.43 13.18 -22.14
C LYS A 298 7.64 14.49 -21.38
N GLY A 299 7.81 15.60 -22.11
CA GLY A 299 8.09 16.92 -21.52
C GLY A 299 9.53 17.14 -21.03
N ALA A 300 10.47 16.27 -21.40
CA ALA A 300 11.90 16.53 -21.19
C ALA A 300 12.34 17.80 -21.93
N ARG A 301 13.26 18.57 -21.34
CA ARG A 301 13.85 19.75 -22.00
C ARG A 301 14.94 19.37 -23.00
N TRP A 302 15.66 18.28 -22.73
CA TRP A 302 16.66 17.72 -23.65
C TRP A 302 16.15 16.35 -24.10
N TYR A 303 15.19 16.37 -25.02
CA TYR A 303 14.59 15.18 -25.60
C TYR A 303 15.34 14.78 -26.88
N SER A 304 15.67 13.51 -27.05
CA SER A 304 16.18 12.94 -28.31
C SER A 304 15.93 11.45 -28.35
N MET A 305 15.17 11.00 -29.37
CA MET A 305 14.90 9.59 -29.61
C MET A 305 16.11 8.90 -30.24
N GLU A 306 16.81 9.61 -31.11
CA GLU A 306 18.02 9.18 -31.80
C GLU A 306 19.11 8.85 -30.78
N MET A 307 19.35 9.74 -29.81
CA MET A 307 20.32 9.49 -28.74
C MET A 307 19.98 8.21 -27.98
N ALA A 308 18.71 8.06 -27.55
CA ALA A 308 18.29 6.88 -26.81
C ALA A 308 18.44 5.59 -27.64
N GLY A 309 18.05 5.64 -28.91
CA GLY A 309 18.19 4.52 -29.85
C GLY A 309 19.65 4.14 -30.12
N VAL A 310 20.55 5.12 -30.26
CA VAL A 310 21.98 4.86 -30.43
C VAL A 310 22.56 4.17 -29.20
N VAL A 311 22.18 4.61 -27.99
CA VAL A 311 22.64 3.98 -26.74
C VAL A 311 22.21 2.51 -26.68
N THR A 312 20.92 2.22 -26.92
CA THR A 312 20.44 0.83 -26.83
C THR A 312 20.96 -0.05 -27.94
N TYR A 313 21.06 0.45 -29.16
CA TYR A 313 21.58 -0.31 -30.30
C TYR A 313 23.08 -0.63 -30.12
N THR A 314 23.87 0.35 -29.67
CA THR A 314 25.29 0.12 -29.35
C THR A 314 25.43 -0.90 -28.23
N GLY A 315 24.61 -0.79 -27.19
CA GLY A 315 24.61 -1.76 -26.09
C GLY A 315 24.24 -3.17 -26.55
N ALA A 316 23.18 -3.31 -27.33
CA ALA A 316 22.77 -4.59 -27.91
C ALA A 316 23.88 -5.23 -28.75
N LYS A 317 24.60 -4.44 -29.57
CA LYS A 317 25.72 -4.92 -30.38
C LYS A 317 26.89 -5.42 -29.53
N ILE A 318 27.23 -4.71 -28.44
CA ILE A 318 28.28 -5.13 -27.51
C ILE A 318 27.94 -6.49 -26.89
N ILE A 319 26.71 -6.65 -26.40
CA ILE A 319 26.29 -7.90 -25.77
C ILE A 319 26.13 -9.04 -26.78
N GLN A 320 25.68 -8.75 -28.01
CA GLN A 320 25.63 -9.75 -29.08
C GLN A 320 27.02 -10.23 -29.49
N ASN A 321 28.01 -9.35 -29.54
CA ASN A 321 29.40 -9.71 -29.81
C ASN A 321 29.96 -10.60 -28.69
N ALA A 322 29.77 -10.20 -27.42
CA ALA A 322 30.17 -11.00 -26.27
C ALA A 322 29.47 -12.37 -26.26
N HIS A 323 28.15 -12.41 -26.50
CA HIS A 323 27.38 -13.65 -26.62
C HIS A 323 27.92 -14.57 -27.72
N SER A 324 28.28 -14.02 -28.88
CA SER A 324 28.87 -14.78 -29.99
C SER A 324 30.18 -15.48 -29.59
N LEU A 325 31.02 -14.80 -28.80
CA LEU A 325 32.24 -15.39 -28.25
C LEU A 325 31.91 -16.44 -27.18
N ILE A 326 31.11 -16.10 -26.16
CA ILE A 326 30.74 -17.01 -25.06
C ILE A 326 30.09 -18.30 -25.57
N LYS A 327 29.25 -18.21 -26.60
CA LYS A 327 28.63 -19.37 -27.26
C LYS A 327 29.63 -20.35 -27.86
N LYS A 328 30.81 -19.87 -28.27
CA LYS A 328 31.88 -20.70 -28.85
C LYS A 328 32.77 -21.34 -27.80
N ILE A 329 32.94 -20.68 -26.65
CA ILE A 329 33.89 -21.11 -25.61
C ILE A 329 33.20 -21.71 -24.37
N GLY A 330 31.87 -21.71 -24.31
CA GLY A 330 31.09 -22.22 -23.20
C GLY A 330 29.60 -22.29 -23.54
N ARG A 331 28.73 -22.18 -22.52
CA ARG A 331 27.27 -22.25 -22.67
C ARG A 331 26.61 -20.99 -22.11
N PRO A 332 26.09 -20.10 -22.95
CA PRO A 332 25.31 -18.96 -22.48
C PRO A 332 23.92 -19.43 -22.04
N LEU A 333 23.47 -18.99 -20.87
CA LEU A 333 22.25 -19.44 -20.21
C LEU A 333 21.12 -18.41 -20.36
N GLU A 334 21.40 -17.15 -20.00
CA GLU A 334 20.50 -16.01 -20.09
C GLU A 334 21.28 -14.76 -20.50
N LEU A 335 20.71 -13.94 -21.37
CA LEU A 335 21.23 -12.65 -21.79
C LEU A 335 20.24 -11.57 -21.32
N ASP A 336 20.68 -10.69 -20.43
CA ASP A 336 19.85 -9.63 -19.85
C ASP A 336 20.48 -8.26 -20.09
N THR A 337 20.09 -7.58 -21.17
CA THR A 337 20.36 -6.15 -21.48
C THR A 337 21.83 -5.72 -21.51
N ASP A 338 22.51 -5.77 -20.36
CA ASP A 338 23.88 -5.38 -20.03
C ASP A 338 24.76 -6.56 -19.61
N GLY A 339 24.20 -7.75 -19.33
CA GLY A 339 24.96 -8.91 -18.87
C GLY A 339 24.61 -10.24 -19.52
N ILE A 340 25.54 -11.19 -19.41
CA ILE A 340 25.42 -12.57 -19.89
C ILE A 340 25.69 -13.51 -18.72
N TRP A 341 24.70 -14.34 -18.41
CA TRP A 341 24.88 -15.51 -17.56
C TRP A 341 25.40 -16.66 -18.40
N CYS A 342 26.50 -17.28 -18.00
CA CYS A 342 27.09 -18.40 -18.71
C CYS A 342 27.68 -19.46 -17.79
N ALA A 343 27.75 -20.68 -18.31
CA ALA A 343 28.57 -21.75 -17.76
C ALA A 343 29.82 -21.88 -18.65
N LEU A 344 30.99 -21.72 -18.05
CA LEU A 344 32.29 -22.02 -18.67
C LEU A 344 32.80 -23.39 -18.19
N PRO A 345 33.66 -24.08 -18.94
CA PRO A 345 34.30 -25.31 -18.48
C PRO A 345 35.14 -25.05 -17.21
N GLY A 346 35.11 -25.95 -16.22
CA GLY A 346 35.93 -25.89 -14.98
C GLY A 346 37.45 -25.74 -15.20
N SER A 347 37.94 -26.16 -16.36
CA SER A 347 39.34 -26.02 -16.77
C SER A 347 39.67 -24.66 -17.41
N PHE A 348 38.68 -23.79 -17.63
CA PHE A 348 38.86 -22.47 -18.23
C PHE A 348 39.79 -21.58 -17.39
N PRO A 349 40.66 -20.75 -18.01
CA PRO A 349 41.50 -19.80 -17.28
C PRO A 349 40.64 -18.75 -16.53
N GLU A 350 40.81 -18.66 -15.21
CA GLU A 350 40.07 -17.74 -14.34
C GLU A 350 40.96 -16.57 -13.89
N ASN A 351 41.41 -16.59 -12.63
CA ASN A 351 42.10 -15.47 -11.99
C ASN A 351 43.62 -15.67 -11.99
N PHE A 352 44.36 -14.63 -12.37
CA PHE A 352 45.82 -14.62 -12.39
C PHE A 352 46.36 -13.32 -11.78
N THR A 353 47.55 -13.37 -11.18
CA THR A 353 48.16 -12.19 -10.53
C THR A 353 49.50 -11.85 -11.15
N PHE A 354 49.59 -10.65 -11.71
CA PHE A 354 50.85 -10.02 -12.09
C PHE A 354 51.52 -9.37 -10.89
N ARG A 355 52.82 -9.61 -10.76
CA ARG A 355 53.67 -9.12 -9.68
C ARG A 355 54.69 -8.15 -10.27
N ASP A 356 54.56 -6.89 -9.88
CA ASP A 356 55.55 -5.85 -10.10
C ASP A 356 56.15 -5.46 -8.72
N PRO A 357 57.42 -5.01 -8.62
CA PRO A 357 58.03 -4.66 -7.33
C PRO A 357 57.25 -3.62 -6.54
N LYS A 358 56.43 -2.78 -7.20
CA LYS A 358 55.65 -1.69 -6.58
C LYS A 358 54.18 -2.03 -6.35
N LYS A 359 53.58 -2.92 -7.16
CA LYS A 359 52.12 -3.17 -7.15
C LYS A 359 51.78 -4.59 -7.61
N LYS A 360 50.72 -5.17 -7.03
CA LYS A 360 50.12 -6.43 -7.47
C LYS A 360 48.85 -6.13 -8.24
N LEU A 361 48.66 -6.77 -9.39
CA LEU A 361 47.45 -6.68 -10.21
C LEU A 361 46.85 -8.07 -10.37
N THR A 362 45.62 -8.27 -9.90
CA THR A 362 44.87 -9.50 -10.14
C THR A 362 43.90 -9.26 -11.28
N ILE A 363 43.91 -10.13 -12.27
CA ILE A 363 43.03 -10.09 -13.44
C ILE A 363 42.13 -11.32 -13.44
N SER A 364 40.96 -11.18 -14.05
CA SER A 364 40.09 -12.29 -14.40
C SER A 364 40.05 -12.43 -15.91
N TYR A 365 40.58 -13.52 -16.45
CA TYR A 365 40.73 -13.68 -17.89
C TYR A 365 39.40 -13.64 -18.68
N PRO A 366 38.28 -14.22 -18.20
CA PRO A 366 36.97 -14.08 -18.86
C PRO A 366 36.53 -12.62 -19.02
N CYS A 367 36.91 -11.75 -18.08
CA CYS A 367 36.62 -10.32 -18.14
C CYS A 367 37.56 -9.61 -19.11
N VAL A 368 38.87 -9.88 -19.00
CA VAL A 368 39.92 -9.24 -19.80
C VAL A 368 39.73 -9.49 -21.30
N MET A 369 39.41 -10.73 -21.71
CA MET A 369 39.21 -11.05 -23.13
C MET A 369 38.06 -10.24 -23.75
N LEU A 370 37.00 -9.99 -22.98
CA LEU A 370 35.86 -9.19 -23.42
C LEU A 370 36.18 -7.69 -23.40
N ASN A 371 36.88 -7.19 -22.39
CA ASN A 371 37.23 -5.77 -22.29
C ASN A 371 38.18 -5.33 -23.41
N ALA A 372 39.18 -6.15 -23.73
CA ALA A 372 40.08 -5.90 -24.85
C ALA A 372 39.32 -5.84 -26.19
N ASP A 373 38.38 -6.77 -26.42
CA ASP A 373 37.54 -6.77 -27.62
C ASP A 373 36.58 -5.59 -27.68
N VAL A 374 35.95 -5.22 -26.56
CA VAL A 374 35.09 -4.02 -26.49
C VAL A 374 35.90 -2.76 -26.77
N PHE A 375 37.08 -2.63 -26.17
CA PHE A 375 37.93 -1.47 -26.39
C PHE A 375 38.29 -1.32 -27.87
N GLU A 376 38.73 -2.39 -28.53
CA GLU A 376 39.14 -2.31 -29.94
C GLU A 376 37.96 -2.00 -30.87
N ASN A 377 36.80 -2.60 -30.62
CA ASN A 377 35.62 -2.46 -31.46
C ASN A 377 34.81 -1.18 -31.20
N ASN A 378 34.91 -0.59 -30.00
CA ASN A 378 34.02 0.49 -29.56
C ASN A 378 34.73 1.79 -29.14
N LYS A 379 36.06 1.85 -29.08
CA LYS A 379 36.79 3.10 -28.77
C LYS A 379 36.43 4.23 -29.73
N ASN A 380 36.20 5.41 -29.17
CA ASN A 380 35.93 6.62 -29.92
C ASN A 380 37.24 7.36 -30.20
N LYS A 381 37.75 7.23 -31.43
CA LYS A 381 38.95 7.94 -31.93
C LYS A 381 38.69 9.41 -32.28
N GLN A 382 37.43 9.83 -32.34
CA GLN A 382 37.02 11.19 -32.75
C GLN A 382 36.68 12.08 -31.55
N TYR A 383 36.99 11.65 -30.32
CA TYR A 383 36.58 12.38 -29.12
C TYR A 383 37.34 13.71 -29.01
N GLN A 384 36.63 14.83 -29.19
CA GLN A 384 37.22 16.17 -29.16
C GLN A 384 36.88 16.92 -27.88
N THR A 385 37.88 17.56 -27.29
CA THR A 385 37.74 18.41 -26.09
C THR A 385 38.30 19.80 -26.38
N LEU A 386 37.59 20.83 -25.95
CA LEU A 386 38.01 22.21 -26.09
C LEU A 386 39.13 22.51 -25.09
N VAL A 387 40.32 22.85 -25.59
CA VAL A 387 41.50 23.17 -24.74
C VAL A 387 41.71 24.68 -24.64
N ASP A 388 41.48 25.41 -25.73
CA ASP A 388 41.56 26.88 -25.75
C ASP A 388 40.18 27.47 -26.13
N PRO A 389 39.42 28.00 -25.14
CA PRO A 389 38.13 28.63 -25.40
C PRO A 389 38.19 29.92 -26.23
N ILE A 390 39.32 30.64 -26.21
CA ILE A 390 39.49 31.92 -26.90
C ILE A 390 39.72 31.67 -28.39
N ASN A 391 40.69 30.81 -28.72
CA ASN A 391 41.02 30.45 -30.09
C ASN A 391 40.14 29.32 -30.66
N ARG A 392 39.21 28.78 -29.85
CA ARG A 392 38.33 27.65 -30.18
C ARG A 392 39.10 26.40 -30.65
N THR A 393 40.23 26.11 -29.99
CA THR A 393 41.12 24.99 -30.35
C THR A 393 40.71 23.71 -29.61
N TYR A 394 40.57 22.62 -30.36
CA TYR A 394 40.18 21.30 -29.85
C TYR A 394 41.32 20.31 -29.99
N THR A 395 41.45 19.40 -29.02
CA THR A 395 42.34 18.23 -29.10
C THR A 395 41.53 16.95 -29.22
N GLU A 396 42.03 16.03 -30.04
CA GLU A 396 41.48 14.68 -30.19
C GLU A 396 42.13 13.73 -29.19
N ARG A 397 41.34 12.80 -28.64
CA ARG A 397 41.83 11.68 -27.83
C ARG A 397 41.01 10.43 -28.10
N GLU A 398 41.58 9.28 -27.77
CA GLU A 398 40.81 8.03 -27.72
C GLU A 398 40.07 7.94 -26.40
N GLU A 399 38.76 7.66 -26.46
CA GLU A 399 37.92 7.46 -25.28
C GLU A 399 37.19 6.11 -25.40
N CYS A 400 37.31 5.27 -24.38
CA CYS A 400 36.42 4.14 -24.12
C CYS A 400 36.33 3.96 -22.61
N SER A 401 35.12 3.89 -22.09
CA SER A 401 34.84 3.67 -20.65
C SER A 401 33.94 2.46 -20.43
N ILE A 402 33.74 1.65 -21.47
CA ILE A 402 32.84 0.51 -21.44
C ILE A 402 33.67 -0.71 -21.07
N GLU A 403 33.41 -1.24 -19.88
CA GLU A 403 34.12 -2.38 -19.31
C GLU A 403 33.09 -3.34 -18.72
N PHE A 404 33.27 -4.63 -19.03
CA PHE A 404 32.69 -5.74 -18.29
C PHE A 404 33.31 -5.83 -16.90
N GLU A 405 32.49 -6.29 -15.98
CA GLU A 405 32.83 -6.80 -14.66
C GLU A 405 32.42 -8.28 -14.65
N VAL A 406 33.18 -9.09 -13.91
CA VAL A 406 32.87 -10.49 -13.67
C VAL A 406 32.34 -10.65 -12.26
N ASP A 407 31.27 -11.43 -12.14
CA ASP A 407 30.65 -11.77 -10.87
C ASP A 407 30.42 -13.29 -10.80
N GLY A 408 30.81 -13.91 -9.69
CA GLY A 408 30.97 -15.36 -9.52
C GLY A 408 32.42 -15.80 -9.23
N PRO A 409 32.70 -17.12 -9.27
CA PRO A 409 31.81 -18.20 -9.71
C PRO A 409 30.67 -18.48 -8.72
N TYR A 410 29.52 -18.87 -9.25
CA TYR A 410 28.32 -19.22 -8.49
C TYR A 410 28.15 -20.72 -8.31
N LYS A 411 27.48 -21.13 -7.22
CA LYS A 411 27.20 -22.54 -6.93
C LYS A 411 26.15 -23.12 -7.85
N ALA A 412 25.06 -22.37 -8.08
CA ALA A 412 23.91 -22.87 -8.80
C ALA A 412 23.16 -21.76 -9.53
N MET A 413 22.61 -22.08 -10.68
CA MET A 413 21.66 -21.25 -11.42
C MET A 413 20.48 -22.10 -11.91
N ILE A 414 19.26 -21.65 -11.64
CA ILE A 414 18.01 -22.33 -12.01
C ILE A 414 17.22 -21.42 -12.96
N LEU A 415 16.96 -21.91 -14.18
CA LEU A 415 16.21 -21.21 -15.22
C LEU A 415 14.92 -21.97 -15.57
N PRO A 416 13.73 -21.34 -15.47
CA PRO A 416 12.46 -21.96 -15.78
C PRO A 416 12.20 -21.98 -17.29
N ALA A 417 11.32 -22.87 -17.72
CA ALA A 417 10.87 -22.98 -19.11
C ALA A 417 9.44 -22.48 -19.32
N SER A 418 9.11 -22.08 -20.55
CA SER A 418 7.74 -21.74 -20.93
C SER A 418 6.89 -23.00 -21.12
N LYS A 419 5.58 -22.83 -20.99
CA LYS A 419 4.60 -23.86 -21.37
C LYS A 419 4.37 -23.93 -22.88
N GLU A 420 4.69 -22.87 -23.60
CA GLU A 420 4.51 -22.75 -25.04
C GLU A 420 5.80 -23.13 -25.77
N GLU A 421 5.68 -23.90 -26.85
CA GLU A 421 6.83 -24.35 -27.65
C GLU A 421 7.54 -23.16 -28.29
N GLY A 422 8.87 -23.16 -28.23
CA GLY A 422 9.70 -22.12 -28.87
C GLY A 422 9.70 -20.77 -28.15
N ILE A 423 8.96 -20.62 -27.05
CA ILE A 423 8.99 -19.42 -26.21
C ILE A 423 9.84 -19.71 -24.99
N LEU A 424 10.78 -18.81 -24.66
CA LEU A 424 11.61 -18.91 -23.47
C LEU A 424 11.27 -17.78 -22.49
N LEU A 425 11.37 -18.06 -21.19
CA LEU A 425 10.94 -17.15 -20.14
C LEU A 425 12.06 -16.20 -19.75
N LYS A 426 12.09 -15.05 -20.41
CA LYS A 426 13.07 -13.99 -20.17
C LYS A 426 12.97 -13.40 -18.75
N LYS A 427 14.12 -13.01 -18.19
CA LYS A 427 14.28 -12.35 -16.88
C LYS A 427 13.71 -13.15 -15.71
N ARG A 428 13.82 -14.47 -15.75
CA ARG A 428 13.41 -15.36 -14.65
C ARG A 428 14.54 -16.34 -14.34
N TYR A 429 15.19 -16.18 -13.20
CA TYR A 429 16.27 -17.06 -12.76
C TYR A 429 16.50 -16.92 -11.25
N ALA A 430 17.05 -17.97 -10.65
CA ALA A 430 17.49 -18.01 -9.27
C ALA A 430 18.97 -18.42 -9.25
N VAL A 431 19.80 -17.68 -8.52
CA VAL A 431 21.25 -17.87 -8.45
C VAL A 431 21.68 -17.98 -7.00
N PHE A 432 22.59 -18.90 -6.72
CA PHE A 432 23.10 -19.17 -5.38
C PHE A 432 24.61 -19.01 -5.31
N ASN A 433 25.08 -18.40 -4.22
CA ASN A 433 26.49 -18.27 -3.86
C ASN A 433 27.08 -19.64 -3.47
N GLU A 434 28.42 -19.73 -3.43
CA GLU A 434 29.15 -20.93 -2.99
C GLU A 434 28.75 -21.43 -1.59
N ASP A 435 28.45 -20.51 -0.67
CA ASP A 435 27.97 -20.81 0.69
C ASP A 435 26.53 -21.37 0.73
N GLY A 436 25.82 -21.38 -0.40
CA GLY A 436 24.44 -21.82 -0.52
C GLY A 436 23.40 -20.73 -0.25
N THR A 437 23.81 -19.50 0.02
CA THR A 437 22.88 -18.37 0.16
C THR A 437 22.35 -17.93 -1.20
N LEU A 438 21.11 -17.41 -1.21
CA LEU A 438 20.47 -16.89 -2.43
C LEU A 438 21.11 -15.56 -2.84
N ALA A 439 21.88 -15.57 -3.93
CA ALA A 439 22.57 -14.40 -4.46
C ALA A 439 21.60 -13.46 -5.18
N GLU A 440 20.86 -14.02 -6.15
CA GLU A 440 19.95 -13.25 -6.97
C GLU A 440 18.68 -14.04 -7.32
N LEU A 441 17.53 -13.36 -7.29
CA LEU A 441 16.24 -13.96 -7.65
C LEU A 441 15.41 -12.98 -8.46
N LYS A 442 15.22 -13.26 -9.75
CA LYS A 442 14.53 -12.37 -10.68
C LYS A 442 13.27 -12.97 -11.26
N GLY A 443 12.27 -12.10 -11.46
CA GLY A 443 11.06 -12.36 -12.25
C GLY A 443 10.05 -13.36 -11.68
N PHE A 444 10.39 -14.15 -10.67
CA PHE A 444 9.51 -15.10 -9.99
C PHE A 444 8.44 -14.43 -9.12
N GLU A 445 7.33 -15.14 -8.94
CA GLU A 445 6.13 -14.71 -8.23
C GLU A 445 6.43 -14.32 -6.76
N ILE A 446 7.36 -14.99 -6.09
CA ILE A 446 7.85 -14.67 -4.73
C ILE A 446 8.33 -13.21 -4.56
N LYS A 447 9.00 -12.62 -5.56
CA LYS A 447 9.48 -11.21 -5.51
C LYS A 447 8.43 -10.20 -5.98
N ARG A 448 7.33 -10.63 -6.60
CA ARG A 448 6.30 -9.72 -7.14
C ARG A 448 5.37 -9.23 -6.04
N ARG A 449 4.91 -7.98 -6.14
CA ARG A 449 3.81 -7.47 -5.30
C ARG A 449 2.51 -8.08 -5.79
N GLY A 450 1.73 -8.68 -4.89
CA GLY A 450 0.52 -9.43 -5.24
C GLY A 450 0.78 -10.92 -5.50
N GLU A 451 0.07 -11.51 -6.47
CA GLU A 451 0.10 -12.96 -6.81
C GLU A 451 -0.45 -13.88 -5.71
N LEU A 452 -0.55 -15.18 -6.04
CA LEU A 452 -1.06 -16.23 -5.16
C LEU A 452 -0.07 -16.57 -4.06
N LYS A 453 -0.48 -16.48 -2.79
CA LYS A 453 0.43 -16.66 -1.64
C LYS A 453 1.03 -18.07 -1.60
N HIS A 454 0.24 -19.13 -1.77
CA HIS A 454 0.77 -20.50 -1.75
C HIS A 454 1.84 -20.74 -2.84
N ILE A 455 1.76 -20.11 -4.02
CA ILE A 455 2.82 -20.22 -5.05
C ILE A 455 4.10 -19.55 -4.56
N LYS A 456 4.00 -18.42 -3.84
CA LYS A 456 5.16 -17.73 -3.30
C LYS A 456 5.86 -18.56 -2.23
N VAL A 457 5.09 -19.17 -1.34
CA VAL A 457 5.62 -20.04 -0.28
C VAL A 457 6.19 -21.32 -0.86
N PHE A 458 5.50 -21.93 -1.83
CA PHE A 458 6.03 -23.05 -2.62
C PHE A 458 7.38 -22.69 -3.25
N GLN A 459 7.49 -21.55 -3.94
CA GLN A 459 8.75 -21.10 -4.55
C GLN A 459 9.86 -20.85 -3.52
N ALA A 460 9.53 -20.24 -2.38
CA ALA A 460 10.50 -19.98 -1.32
C ALA A 460 11.14 -21.28 -0.82
N GLU A 461 10.32 -22.29 -0.56
CA GLU A 461 10.80 -23.60 -0.13
C GLU A 461 11.50 -24.36 -1.26
N LEU A 462 10.98 -24.28 -2.48
CA LEU A 462 11.48 -25.03 -3.63
C LEU A 462 12.92 -24.66 -3.99
N PHE A 463 13.25 -23.36 -4.00
CA PHE A 463 14.54 -22.88 -4.51
C PHE A 463 15.72 -23.39 -3.70
N GLU A 464 15.63 -23.42 -2.38
CA GLU A 464 16.68 -23.97 -1.51
C GLU A 464 16.92 -25.46 -1.76
N LYS A 465 15.86 -26.21 -2.13
CA LYS A 465 15.95 -27.66 -2.37
C LYS A 465 16.68 -28.04 -3.65
N PHE A 466 16.85 -27.13 -4.60
CA PHE A 466 17.69 -27.36 -5.78
C PHE A 466 19.18 -27.51 -5.46
N LEU A 467 19.61 -27.15 -4.25
CA LEU A 467 21.00 -27.32 -3.79
C LEU A 467 21.30 -28.72 -3.24
N HIS A 468 20.30 -29.61 -3.15
CA HIS A 468 20.47 -30.98 -2.66
C HIS A 468 20.55 -32.00 -3.81
N GLY A 469 20.98 -33.22 -3.50
CA GLY A 469 21.23 -34.29 -4.47
C GLY A 469 22.65 -34.22 -5.04
N SER A 470 23.24 -35.41 -5.25
CA SER A 470 24.58 -35.59 -5.81
C SER A 470 24.57 -35.74 -7.34
N THR A 471 23.42 -36.10 -7.92
CA THR A 471 23.19 -36.13 -9.35
C THR A 471 22.03 -35.21 -9.74
N LEU A 472 21.89 -34.94 -11.04
CA LEU A 472 20.80 -34.11 -11.56
C LEU A 472 19.43 -34.78 -11.30
N GLU A 473 19.34 -36.10 -11.42
CA GLU A 473 18.14 -36.88 -11.13
C GLU A 473 17.76 -36.82 -9.65
N GLU A 474 18.73 -36.97 -8.75
CA GLU A 474 18.51 -36.84 -7.30
C GLU A 474 18.04 -35.43 -6.93
N CYS A 475 18.65 -34.40 -7.52
CA CYS A 475 18.23 -33.00 -7.34
C CYS A 475 16.76 -32.81 -7.72
N TYR A 476 16.36 -33.24 -8.93
CA TYR A 476 14.97 -33.15 -9.36
C TYR A 476 14.01 -34.02 -8.52
N SER A 477 14.47 -35.16 -8.00
CA SER A 477 13.69 -36.01 -7.09
C SER A 477 13.38 -35.31 -5.76
N VAL A 478 14.38 -34.66 -5.15
CA VAL A 478 14.19 -33.90 -3.91
C VAL A 478 13.21 -32.75 -4.14
N VAL A 479 13.37 -32.00 -5.23
CA VAL A 479 12.48 -30.89 -5.61
C VAL A 479 11.06 -31.40 -5.91
N ALA A 480 10.92 -32.58 -6.51
CA ALA A 480 9.62 -33.20 -6.76
C ALA A 480 8.91 -33.65 -5.48
N SER A 481 9.63 -34.05 -4.44
CA SER A 481 9.02 -34.39 -3.14
C SER A 481 8.27 -33.18 -2.54
N VAL A 482 8.85 -31.97 -2.64
CA VAL A 482 8.20 -30.72 -2.23
C VAL A 482 6.97 -30.43 -3.09
N ALA A 483 7.09 -30.57 -4.41
CA ALA A 483 5.97 -30.37 -5.33
C ALA A 483 4.79 -31.31 -5.02
N ASN A 484 5.06 -32.59 -4.73
CA ASN A 484 4.03 -33.55 -4.35
C ASN A 484 3.36 -33.19 -3.03
N ARG A 485 4.13 -32.78 -2.02
CA ARG A 485 3.58 -32.35 -0.72
C ARG A 485 2.62 -31.16 -0.86
N TRP A 486 2.97 -30.18 -1.70
CA TRP A 486 2.09 -29.04 -2.00
C TRP A 486 0.86 -29.42 -2.84
N LEU A 487 0.99 -30.41 -3.73
CA LEU A 487 -0.16 -30.98 -4.43
C LEU A 487 -1.10 -31.75 -3.49
N ASP A 488 -0.56 -32.45 -2.49
CA ASP A 488 -1.34 -33.18 -1.48
C ASP A 488 -2.18 -32.23 -0.62
N LEU A 489 -1.63 -31.07 -0.25
CA LEU A 489 -2.37 -30.01 0.46
C LEU A 489 -3.60 -29.56 -0.34
N LEU A 490 -3.47 -29.37 -1.66
CA LEU A 490 -4.57 -28.96 -2.52
C LEU A 490 -5.56 -30.10 -2.81
N ASP A 491 -5.07 -31.34 -2.94
CA ASP A 491 -5.91 -32.52 -3.18
C ASP A 491 -6.74 -32.88 -1.94
N ASN A 492 -6.18 -32.69 -0.74
CA ASN A 492 -6.87 -32.83 0.54
C ASN A 492 -7.70 -31.59 0.93
N GLN A 493 -7.77 -30.58 0.04
CA GLN A 493 -8.55 -29.35 0.25
C GLN A 493 -8.21 -28.62 1.57
N GLY A 494 -6.96 -28.68 2.01
CA GLY A 494 -6.49 -28.05 3.26
C GLY A 494 -7.27 -28.49 4.50
N LYS A 495 -7.69 -29.75 4.57
CA LYS A 495 -8.45 -30.29 5.71
C LYS A 495 -7.71 -30.16 7.06
N ASP A 496 -6.38 -30.28 7.02
CA ASP A 496 -5.52 -30.23 8.22
C ASP A 496 -5.04 -28.80 8.56
N ILE A 497 -5.56 -27.77 7.87
CA ILE A 497 -5.18 -26.36 8.03
C ILE A 497 -6.40 -25.58 8.52
N ALA A 498 -6.21 -24.68 9.48
CA ALA A 498 -7.27 -23.81 9.99
C ALA A 498 -7.79 -22.84 8.90
N ASP A 499 -9.05 -22.43 8.98
CA ASP A 499 -9.71 -21.63 7.92
C ASP A 499 -9.04 -20.28 7.66
N SER A 500 -8.56 -19.61 8.73
CA SER A 500 -7.85 -18.33 8.64
C SER A 500 -6.52 -18.47 7.89
N GLU A 501 -5.76 -19.51 8.21
CA GLU A 501 -4.48 -19.83 7.56
C GLU A 501 -4.70 -20.30 6.11
N LEU A 502 -5.75 -21.08 5.87
CA LEU A 502 -6.13 -21.53 4.54
C LEU A 502 -6.47 -20.34 3.64
N LEU A 503 -7.31 -19.40 4.10
CA LEU A 503 -7.67 -18.18 3.37
C LEU A 503 -6.43 -17.36 3.02
N ASP A 504 -5.47 -17.26 3.93
CA ASP A 504 -4.22 -16.55 3.68
C ASP A 504 -3.40 -17.22 2.56
N TYR A 505 -3.23 -18.55 2.58
CA TYR A 505 -2.51 -19.29 1.54
C TYR A 505 -3.15 -19.22 0.14
N ILE A 506 -4.47 -19.33 0.06
CA ILE A 506 -5.20 -19.35 -1.22
C ILE A 506 -5.60 -17.96 -1.72
N SER A 507 -5.43 -16.92 -0.89
CA SER A 507 -5.74 -15.57 -1.30
C SER A 507 -4.76 -15.07 -2.37
N GLU A 508 -5.31 -14.34 -3.32
CA GLU A 508 -4.55 -13.56 -4.30
C GLU A 508 -4.73 -12.09 -3.97
N SER A 509 -3.63 -11.32 -4.03
CA SER A 509 -3.67 -9.87 -3.84
C SER A 509 -3.32 -9.17 -5.15
N SER A 510 -4.10 -8.16 -5.52
CA SER A 510 -3.82 -7.30 -6.67
C SER A 510 -4.09 -5.84 -6.32
N THR A 511 -3.19 -4.94 -6.69
CA THR A 511 -3.33 -3.50 -6.42
C THR A 511 -3.80 -2.79 -7.68
N MET A 512 -4.93 -2.09 -7.60
CA MET A 512 -5.47 -1.31 -8.70
C MET A 512 -4.67 -0.02 -8.89
N SER A 513 -4.21 0.24 -10.11
CA SER A 513 -3.39 1.43 -10.42
C SER A 513 -4.22 2.71 -10.63
N LYS A 514 -5.51 2.56 -10.93
CA LYS A 514 -6.49 3.64 -11.12
C LYS A 514 -7.71 3.43 -10.21
N SER A 515 -8.60 4.42 -10.15
CA SER A 515 -9.87 4.30 -9.42
C SER A 515 -10.81 3.31 -10.13
N LEU A 516 -11.80 2.76 -9.43
CA LEU A 516 -12.77 1.83 -10.03
C LEU A 516 -13.53 2.45 -11.21
N ALA A 517 -13.84 3.75 -11.13
CA ALA A 517 -14.53 4.49 -12.20
C ALA A 517 -13.70 4.56 -13.50
N ASP A 518 -12.38 4.72 -13.39
CA ASP A 518 -11.48 4.82 -14.55
C ASP A 518 -11.33 3.49 -15.31
N TYR A 519 -11.63 2.36 -14.67
CA TYR A 519 -11.60 1.04 -15.32
C TYR A 519 -12.87 0.75 -16.13
N GLY A 520 -13.99 1.44 -15.87
CA GLY A 520 -15.25 1.27 -16.59
C GLY A 520 -15.70 -0.20 -16.68
N GLU A 521 -15.96 -0.67 -17.90
CA GLU A 521 -16.47 -2.02 -18.19
C GLU A 521 -15.38 -3.13 -18.21
N GLN A 522 -14.12 -2.80 -17.97
CA GLN A 522 -13.05 -3.81 -18.01
C GLN A 522 -13.30 -4.93 -17.00
N LYS A 523 -13.19 -6.19 -17.45
CA LYS A 523 -13.40 -7.37 -16.61
C LYS A 523 -12.06 -7.92 -16.12
N SER A 524 -11.83 -7.88 -14.80
CA SER A 524 -10.70 -8.53 -14.14
C SER A 524 -11.08 -8.94 -12.71
N CYS A 525 -10.35 -9.88 -12.11
CA CYS A 525 -10.60 -10.29 -10.72
C CYS A 525 -10.53 -9.09 -9.76
N ALA A 526 -9.55 -8.20 -9.95
CA ALA A 526 -9.38 -6.99 -9.13
C ALA A 526 -10.57 -6.03 -9.27
N VAL A 527 -11.07 -5.81 -10.49
CA VAL A 527 -12.24 -4.95 -10.74
C VAL A 527 -13.50 -5.56 -10.15
N THR A 528 -13.73 -6.86 -10.31
CA THR A 528 -14.89 -7.55 -9.69
C THR A 528 -14.80 -7.50 -8.17
N THR A 529 -13.62 -7.72 -7.60
CA THR A 529 -13.40 -7.62 -6.15
C THR A 529 -13.68 -6.21 -5.65
N ALA A 530 -13.21 -5.17 -6.35
CA ALA A 530 -13.50 -3.78 -6.01
C ALA A 530 -14.99 -3.45 -6.09
N ARG A 531 -15.70 -3.89 -7.15
CA ARG A 531 -17.16 -3.74 -7.23
C ARG A 531 -17.86 -4.44 -6.07
N ARG A 532 -17.45 -5.66 -5.73
CA ARG A 532 -18.00 -6.41 -4.60
C ARG A 532 -17.71 -5.75 -3.26
N LEU A 533 -16.52 -5.17 -3.09
CA LEU A 533 -16.17 -4.36 -1.91
C LEU A 533 -17.01 -3.08 -1.85
N ALA A 534 -17.30 -2.42 -2.98
CA ALA A 534 -18.20 -1.25 -3.00
C ALA A 534 -19.65 -1.63 -2.65
N ASP A 535 -20.14 -2.75 -3.19
CA ASP A 535 -21.47 -3.31 -2.86
C ASP A 535 -21.62 -3.69 -1.39
N PHE A 536 -20.52 -4.09 -0.75
CA PHE A 536 -20.48 -4.63 0.62
C PHE A 536 -20.13 -3.57 1.67
N LEU A 537 -19.07 -2.78 1.44
CA LEU A 537 -18.55 -1.76 2.38
C LEU A 537 -18.90 -0.32 1.98
N GLY A 538 -19.54 -0.11 0.82
CA GLY A 538 -19.92 1.20 0.29
C GLY A 538 -18.91 1.83 -0.68
N ASP A 539 -19.40 2.79 -1.46
CA ASP A 539 -18.65 3.45 -2.54
C ASP A 539 -17.45 4.29 -2.06
N THR A 540 -17.35 4.59 -0.76
CA THR A 540 -16.25 5.38 -0.18
C THR A 540 -14.90 4.67 -0.35
N MET A 541 -14.86 3.34 -0.24
CA MET A 541 -13.63 2.54 -0.28
C MET A 541 -12.97 2.45 -1.67
N VAL A 542 -13.73 2.68 -2.75
CA VAL A 542 -13.28 2.48 -4.15
C VAL A 542 -13.01 3.77 -4.93
N LYS A 543 -13.15 4.93 -4.27
CA LYS A 543 -12.94 6.25 -4.88
C LYS A 543 -11.47 6.54 -5.17
N ASP A 544 -10.59 6.10 -4.27
CA ASP A 544 -9.17 6.37 -4.36
C ASP A 544 -8.43 5.33 -5.21
N LYS A 545 -7.38 5.77 -5.91
CA LYS A 545 -6.45 4.90 -6.62
C LYS A 545 -5.59 4.10 -5.62
N GLY A 546 -5.14 2.91 -6.01
CA GLY A 546 -4.24 2.10 -5.18
C GLY A 546 -4.95 1.09 -4.28
N LEU A 547 -6.26 0.84 -4.47
CA LEU A 547 -7.00 -0.16 -3.71
C LEU A 547 -6.33 -1.54 -3.82
N ARG A 548 -6.08 -2.17 -2.67
CA ARG A 548 -5.59 -3.54 -2.59
C ARG A 548 -6.78 -4.49 -2.58
N CYS A 549 -7.03 -5.13 -3.70
CA CYS A 549 -8.06 -6.16 -3.85
C CYS A 549 -7.47 -7.51 -3.47
N GLN A 550 -7.83 -8.02 -2.29
CA GLN A 550 -7.51 -9.38 -1.86
C GLN A 550 -8.75 -10.27 -2.04
N TYR A 551 -8.60 -11.36 -2.78
CA TYR A 551 -9.71 -12.22 -3.17
C TYR A 551 -9.35 -13.70 -3.22
N VAL A 552 -10.39 -14.53 -3.17
CA VAL A 552 -10.35 -15.97 -3.52
C VAL A 552 -11.21 -16.23 -4.74
N VAL A 553 -10.91 -17.28 -5.50
CA VAL A 553 -11.71 -17.67 -6.67
C VAL A 553 -12.72 -18.72 -6.23
N ALA A 554 -14.01 -18.38 -6.34
CA ALA A 554 -15.10 -19.29 -6.02
C ALA A 554 -15.38 -20.27 -7.16
N ARG A 555 -15.79 -21.50 -6.85
CA ARG A 555 -16.17 -22.54 -7.80
C ARG A 555 -17.44 -22.17 -8.58
N GLU A 556 -18.41 -21.59 -7.91
CA GLU A 556 -19.69 -21.19 -8.49
C GLU A 556 -19.74 -19.68 -8.80
N PRO A 557 -20.42 -19.26 -9.89
CA PRO A 557 -21.18 -20.07 -10.83
C PRO A 557 -20.29 -20.80 -11.86
N ARG A 558 -20.50 -22.11 -12.06
CA ARG A 558 -19.79 -22.86 -13.11
C ARG A 558 -20.04 -22.28 -14.51
N GLY A 559 -19.01 -22.28 -15.33
CA GLY A 559 -19.05 -21.74 -16.70
C GLY A 559 -18.72 -20.25 -16.79
N ASN A 560 -18.80 -19.49 -15.68
CA ASN A 560 -18.39 -18.09 -15.69
C ASN A 560 -16.86 -17.95 -15.73
N PRO A 561 -16.33 -16.91 -16.41
CA PRO A 561 -14.91 -16.58 -16.39
C PRO A 561 -14.38 -16.38 -14.97
N VAL A 562 -13.11 -16.72 -14.73
CA VAL A 562 -12.44 -16.55 -13.43
C VAL A 562 -12.57 -15.12 -12.90
N SER A 563 -12.54 -14.12 -13.77
CA SER A 563 -12.68 -12.71 -13.41
C SER A 563 -14.00 -12.36 -12.73
N GLU A 564 -15.08 -13.09 -13.00
CA GLU A 564 -16.41 -12.86 -12.41
C GLU A 564 -16.62 -13.67 -11.12
N ARG A 565 -15.75 -14.65 -10.84
CA ARG A 565 -15.82 -15.55 -9.68
C ARG A 565 -14.97 -15.10 -8.48
N ALA A 566 -14.32 -13.94 -8.57
CA ALA A 566 -13.45 -13.40 -7.51
C ALA A 566 -14.26 -12.88 -6.31
N VAL A 567 -14.11 -13.49 -5.13
CA VAL A 567 -14.79 -13.13 -3.88
C VAL A 567 -13.80 -12.41 -2.95
N PRO A 568 -14.11 -11.20 -2.43
CA PRO A 568 -13.25 -10.50 -1.50
C PRO A 568 -13.02 -11.30 -0.21
N VAL A 569 -11.77 -11.38 0.28
CA VAL A 569 -11.46 -12.12 1.53
C VAL A 569 -12.15 -11.51 2.74
N ALA A 570 -12.34 -10.18 2.75
CA ALA A 570 -12.98 -9.44 3.84
C ALA A 570 -14.38 -9.96 4.20
N ILE A 571 -15.09 -10.65 3.28
CA ILE A 571 -16.42 -11.19 3.57
C ILE A 571 -16.37 -12.32 4.61
N PHE A 572 -15.27 -13.07 4.68
CA PHE A 572 -15.09 -14.18 5.62
C PHE A 572 -14.74 -13.73 7.04
N GLU A 573 -14.46 -12.44 7.23
CA GLU A 573 -14.17 -11.82 8.53
C GLU A 573 -15.42 -11.10 9.13
N THR A 574 -16.56 -11.12 8.43
CA THR A 574 -17.81 -10.48 8.88
C THR A 574 -18.75 -11.40 9.64
N ASP A 575 -19.80 -10.81 10.22
CA ASP A 575 -20.92 -11.54 10.83
C ASP A 575 -21.51 -12.59 9.87
N ALA A 576 -21.82 -13.76 10.42
CA ALA A 576 -22.23 -14.94 9.64
C ALA A 576 -23.48 -14.70 8.78
N GLU A 577 -24.41 -13.85 9.22
CA GLU A 577 -25.64 -13.53 8.46
C GLU A 577 -25.33 -12.67 7.22
N LEU A 578 -24.46 -11.66 7.37
CA LEU A 578 -24.04 -10.76 6.29
C LEU A 578 -23.17 -11.50 5.27
N MET A 579 -22.22 -12.30 5.77
CA MET A 579 -21.42 -13.21 4.95
C MET A 579 -22.33 -14.12 4.11
N LYS A 580 -23.33 -14.76 4.74
CA LYS A 580 -24.26 -15.65 4.03
C LYS A 580 -25.05 -14.93 2.94
N PHE A 581 -25.54 -13.73 3.23
CA PHE A 581 -26.31 -12.93 2.28
C PHE A 581 -25.52 -12.63 0.99
N TYR A 582 -24.31 -12.07 1.12
CA TYR A 582 -23.50 -11.67 -0.03
C TYR A 582 -22.92 -12.86 -0.80
N LEU A 583 -22.53 -13.94 -0.11
CA LEU A 583 -22.06 -15.16 -0.78
C LEU A 583 -23.18 -15.84 -1.58
N LYS A 584 -24.43 -15.85 -1.08
CA LYS A 584 -25.59 -16.30 -1.88
C LYS A 584 -25.80 -15.42 -3.11
N LYS A 585 -25.69 -14.09 -2.98
CA LYS A 585 -25.81 -13.14 -4.10
C LYS A 585 -24.71 -13.35 -5.16
N TRP A 586 -23.46 -13.50 -4.73
CA TRP A 586 -22.29 -13.53 -5.62
C TRP A 586 -22.01 -14.90 -6.23
N CYS A 587 -22.17 -15.97 -5.47
CA CYS A 587 -21.91 -17.34 -5.91
C CYS A 587 -23.18 -18.03 -6.45
N LYS A 588 -24.37 -17.45 -6.24
CA LYS A 588 -25.67 -18.01 -6.66
C LYS A 588 -25.96 -19.40 -6.06
N ILE A 589 -25.57 -19.60 -4.80
CA ILE A 589 -25.72 -20.87 -4.06
C ILE A 589 -26.89 -20.75 -3.06
N SER A 590 -27.65 -21.83 -2.82
CA SER A 590 -28.85 -21.83 -1.95
C SER A 590 -28.65 -22.48 -0.56
N LEU A 591 -27.62 -23.31 -0.38
CA LEU A 591 -27.39 -24.15 0.82
C LEU A 591 -26.45 -23.51 1.84
N ASP A 592 -26.40 -24.05 3.07
CA ASP A 592 -25.35 -23.74 4.04
C ASP A 592 -23.99 -24.22 3.49
N PHE A 593 -23.00 -23.34 3.50
CA PHE A 593 -21.68 -23.56 2.88
C PHE A 593 -20.55 -23.42 3.89
N ASP A 594 -19.56 -24.28 3.74
CA ASP A 594 -18.23 -24.15 4.34
C ASP A 594 -17.29 -23.41 3.37
N ILE A 595 -16.28 -22.71 3.87
CA ILE A 595 -15.29 -21.96 3.07
C ILE A 595 -14.66 -22.89 2.01
N ARG A 596 -14.30 -24.12 2.40
CA ARG A 596 -13.73 -25.14 1.49
C ARG A 596 -14.66 -25.55 0.35
N SER A 597 -15.97 -25.44 0.54
CA SER A 597 -16.97 -25.74 -0.51
C SER A 597 -17.11 -24.62 -1.54
N ILE A 598 -16.78 -23.38 -1.16
CA ILE A 598 -16.83 -22.21 -2.04
C ILE A 598 -15.61 -22.16 -2.95
N ILE A 599 -14.44 -22.53 -2.45
CA ILE A 599 -13.15 -22.41 -3.14
C ILE A 599 -13.10 -23.31 -4.40
N ASP A 600 -12.61 -22.76 -5.51
CA ASP A 600 -12.31 -23.53 -6.72
C ASP A 600 -10.93 -24.22 -6.63
N TRP A 601 -10.86 -25.36 -5.94
CA TRP A 601 -9.62 -26.14 -5.79
C TRP A 601 -8.98 -26.52 -7.13
N SER A 602 -9.78 -26.72 -8.19
CA SER A 602 -9.28 -27.07 -9.51
C SER A 602 -8.49 -25.93 -10.14
N TYR A 603 -8.94 -24.68 -9.94
CA TYR A 603 -8.23 -23.48 -10.36
C TYR A 603 -6.86 -23.37 -9.67
N TYR A 604 -6.82 -23.52 -8.35
CA TYR A 604 -5.57 -23.42 -7.59
C TYR A 604 -4.60 -24.55 -7.92
N LYS A 605 -5.09 -25.79 -8.07
CA LYS A 605 -4.30 -26.93 -8.53
C LYS A 605 -3.73 -26.68 -9.93
N GLN A 606 -4.50 -26.14 -10.87
CA GLN A 606 -4.00 -25.81 -12.21
C GLN A 606 -2.92 -24.72 -12.17
N ARG A 607 -3.08 -23.70 -11.31
CA ARG A 607 -2.07 -22.63 -11.12
C ARG A 607 -0.77 -23.19 -10.55
N LEU A 608 -0.84 -24.06 -9.53
CA LEU A 608 0.35 -24.72 -8.97
C LEU A 608 0.99 -25.68 -9.97
N SER A 609 0.21 -26.52 -10.67
CA SER A 609 0.72 -27.40 -11.73
C SER A 609 1.41 -26.62 -12.84
N SER A 610 0.92 -25.43 -13.19
CA SER A 610 1.58 -24.54 -14.15
C SER A 610 2.94 -24.04 -13.64
N ALA A 611 3.07 -23.74 -12.34
CA ALA A 611 4.35 -23.38 -11.74
C ALA A 611 5.33 -24.58 -11.72
N ILE A 612 4.84 -25.77 -11.34
CA ILE A 612 5.60 -27.03 -11.37
C ILE A 612 6.10 -27.35 -12.78
N GLN A 613 5.26 -27.20 -13.81
CA GLN A 613 5.67 -27.39 -15.20
C GLN A 613 6.82 -26.46 -15.59
N LYS A 614 6.67 -25.17 -15.30
CA LYS A 614 7.66 -24.16 -15.69
C LYS A 614 9.00 -24.34 -14.97
N ILE A 615 8.98 -24.71 -13.68
CA ILE A 615 10.19 -24.68 -12.83
C ILE A 615 10.85 -26.06 -12.74
N ILE A 616 10.08 -27.14 -12.81
CA ILE A 616 10.55 -28.51 -12.51
C ILE A 616 10.48 -29.38 -13.77
N THR A 617 9.27 -29.67 -14.26
CA THR A 617 9.09 -30.82 -15.16
C THR A 617 9.54 -30.55 -16.61
N ILE A 618 9.30 -29.33 -17.14
CA ILE A 618 9.77 -28.95 -18.47
C ILE A 618 11.30 -28.79 -18.50
N PRO A 619 11.94 -28.09 -17.53
CA PRO A 619 13.39 -28.04 -17.42
C PRO A 619 14.04 -29.43 -17.27
N ALA A 620 13.49 -30.30 -16.41
CA ALA A 620 13.96 -31.69 -16.25
C ALA A 620 13.99 -32.43 -17.58
N ALA A 621 12.88 -32.39 -18.33
CA ALA A 621 12.79 -33.02 -19.65
C ALA A 621 13.78 -32.44 -20.67
N MET A 622 14.01 -31.12 -20.64
CA MET A 622 14.98 -30.46 -21.52
C MET A 622 16.43 -30.86 -21.22
N GLN A 623 16.72 -31.24 -19.98
CA GLN A 623 17.99 -31.79 -19.50
C GLN A 623 18.04 -33.33 -19.50
N LYS A 624 17.10 -34.00 -20.18
CA LYS A 624 17.03 -35.47 -20.34
C LYS A 624 16.76 -36.25 -19.04
N VAL A 625 16.13 -35.61 -18.05
CA VAL A 625 15.62 -36.28 -16.85
C VAL A 625 14.14 -36.65 -17.08
N SER A 626 13.74 -37.85 -16.65
CA SER A 626 12.34 -38.30 -16.71
C SER A 626 11.44 -37.40 -15.86
N ASN A 627 10.12 -37.37 -16.13
CA ASN A 627 9.20 -36.49 -15.40
C ASN A 627 9.25 -36.79 -13.89
N PRO A 628 9.80 -35.90 -13.05
CA PRO A 628 9.99 -36.19 -11.64
C PRO A 628 8.68 -36.01 -10.83
N VAL A 629 7.65 -35.37 -11.42
CA VAL A 629 6.32 -35.20 -10.83
C VAL A 629 5.25 -35.79 -11.78
N PRO A 630 5.06 -37.14 -11.82
CA PRO A 630 4.15 -37.79 -12.77
C PRO A 630 2.69 -37.32 -12.69
N ARG A 631 2.25 -36.82 -11.52
CA ARG A 631 0.92 -36.22 -11.32
C ARG A 631 0.66 -34.98 -12.19
N VAL A 632 1.72 -34.33 -12.66
CA VAL A 632 1.66 -33.17 -13.54
C VAL A 632 2.14 -33.57 -14.93
N VAL A 633 1.19 -33.73 -15.84
CA VAL A 633 1.45 -34.20 -17.21
C VAL A 633 2.15 -33.09 -18.02
N HIS A 634 3.09 -33.49 -18.89
CA HIS A 634 3.77 -32.57 -19.80
C HIS A 634 2.84 -32.07 -20.92
N PRO A 635 3.08 -30.86 -21.47
CA PRO A 635 2.45 -30.44 -22.72
C PRO A 635 2.79 -31.39 -23.88
N ASP A 636 1.86 -31.59 -24.82
CA ASP A 636 2.02 -32.56 -25.93
C ASP A 636 3.28 -32.32 -26.79
N TRP A 637 3.61 -31.05 -27.05
CA TRP A 637 4.79 -30.67 -27.84
C TRP A 637 6.11 -31.14 -27.21
N LEU A 638 6.16 -31.23 -25.87
CA LEU A 638 7.37 -31.58 -25.15
C LEU A 638 7.76 -33.04 -25.40
N TYR A 639 6.79 -33.95 -25.45
CA TYR A 639 7.04 -35.36 -25.78
C TYR A 639 7.58 -35.55 -27.19
N LYS A 640 7.13 -34.73 -28.15
CA LYS A 640 7.68 -34.73 -29.51
C LYS A 640 9.15 -34.31 -29.50
N LYS A 641 9.48 -33.21 -28.81
CA LYS A 641 10.83 -32.65 -28.75
C LYS A 641 11.83 -33.54 -28.00
N VAL A 642 11.42 -34.20 -26.92
CA VAL A 642 12.27 -35.17 -26.20
C VAL A 642 12.60 -36.35 -27.13
N ARG A 643 11.59 -36.91 -27.82
CA ARG A 643 11.83 -37.97 -28.82
C ARG A 643 12.76 -37.53 -29.96
N GLU A 644 12.59 -36.31 -30.49
CA GLU A 644 13.49 -35.75 -31.52
C GLU A 644 14.93 -35.59 -31.01
N LYS A 645 15.13 -35.26 -29.72
CA LYS A 645 16.46 -35.13 -29.11
C LYS A 645 17.12 -36.47 -28.79
N ASP A 646 16.33 -37.50 -28.51
CA ASP A 646 16.81 -38.85 -28.18
C ASP A 646 17.01 -39.73 -29.43
N ASP A 647 16.49 -39.32 -30.58
CA ASP A 647 16.66 -40.02 -31.85
C ASP A 647 18.12 -39.94 -32.33
N LYS A 648 18.79 -41.10 -32.40
CA LYS A 648 20.17 -41.24 -32.86
C LYS A 648 20.31 -41.00 -34.36
N MET A 649 19.21 -41.01 -35.12
CA MET A 649 19.20 -40.85 -36.58
C MET A 649 18.44 -39.58 -36.99
N THR A 650 19.07 -38.42 -36.83
CA THR A 650 18.47 -37.15 -37.27
C THR A 650 18.53 -37.01 -38.80
N GLN A 651 17.39 -37.01 -39.48
CA GLN A 651 17.29 -36.50 -40.85
C GLN A 651 17.54 -34.99 -40.83
N ARG A 652 18.64 -34.54 -41.45
CA ARG A 652 18.97 -33.10 -41.56
C ARG A 652 17.87 -32.38 -42.32
N LYS A 653 17.47 -31.18 -41.88
CA LYS A 653 16.46 -30.38 -42.57
C LYS A 653 16.99 -30.00 -43.95
N LEU A 654 16.13 -30.07 -44.97
CA LEU A 654 16.47 -29.74 -46.36
C LEU A 654 17.09 -28.34 -46.49
N VAL A 655 16.68 -27.40 -45.63
CA VAL A 655 17.17 -26.01 -45.60
C VAL A 655 18.67 -25.91 -45.26
N ASP A 656 19.21 -26.87 -44.51
CA ASP A 656 20.64 -26.91 -44.17
C ASP A 656 21.49 -27.29 -45.39
N PHE A 657 20.91 -27.94 -46.40
CA PHE A 657 21.56 -28.23 -47.68
C PHE A 657 21.59 -27.03 -48.64
N PHE A 658 20.74 -26.02 -48.43
CA PHE A 658 20.59 -24.87 -49.34
C PHE A 658 21.20 -23.56 -48.82
N SER A 659 21.96 -23.59 -47.74
CA SER A 659 22.78 -22.44 -47.35
C SER A 659 24.03 -22.37 -48.24
N SER A 660 23.91 -21.66 -49.37
CA SER A 660 25.01 -21.44 -50.31
C SER A 660 26.23 -20.83 -49.64
N VAL A 661 27.31 -21.59 -49.69
CA VAL A 661 28.70 -21.13 -49.65
C VAL A 661 28.92 -20.11 -50.79
N ASN A 662 29.68 -19.06 -50.49
CA ASN A 662 30.25 -18.00 -51.37
C ASN A 662 29.42 -16.73 -51.61
N LYS A 663 29.84 -15.64 -50.94
CA LYS A 663 30.19 -14.38 -51.61
C LYS A 663 31.46 -13.79 -50.98
N ILE A 664 32.60 -14.15 -51.56
CA ILE A 664 33.84 -13.38 -51.50
C ILE A 664 33.88 -12.53 -52.78
N ASN A 665 34.05 -11.23 -52.60
CA ASN A 665 34.58 -10.18 -53.48
C ASN A 665 34.16 -10.12 -54.96
N LYS A 666 33.63 -8.95 -55.37
CA LYS A 666 34.30 -8.08 -56.36
C LYS A 666 33.60 -6.72 -56.49
N ASP A 667 34.40 -5.67 -56.34
CA ASP A 667 34.13 -4.32 -56.80
C ASP A 667 34.40 -4.18 -58.31
N ASP A 668 33.78 -3.12 -58.84
CA ASP A 668 34.10 -2.27 -60.00
C ASP A 668 33.40 -2.45 -61.39
N PRO A 669 33.12 -1.32 -62.08
CA PRO A 669 32.03 -1.14 -63.05
C PRO A 669 32.51 -0.88 -64.49
N LYS A 670 31.61 -0.98 -65.49
CA LYS A 670 31.59 -0.20 -66.76
C LYS A 670 30.42 -0.57 -67.69
N ASN A 671 29.78 0.47 -68.24
CA ASN A 671 29.29 0.75 -69.62
C ASN A 671 28.71 -0.40 -70.48
N ASP A 672 27.75 -0.24 -71.39
CA ASP A 672 26.94 0.86 -71.93
C ASP A 672 25.88 0.23 -72.87
N ALA A 673 24.75 0.94 -73.05
CA ALA A 673 24.03 1.18 -74.31
C ALA A 673 23.28 0.08 -75.14
N ILE A 674 21.96 0.36 -75.29
CA ILE A 674 21.10 0.37 -76.51
C ILE A 674 20.56 -0.96 -77.09
N GLY A 675 19.23 -1.00 -77.30
CA GLY A 675 18.63 -1.62 -78.49
C GLY A 675 17.34 -2.41 -78.27
N GLU A 676 16.22 -1.88 -78.76
CA GLU A 676 14.84 -2.40 -78.68
C GLU A 676 14.50 -3.56 -79.65
N ASN A 677 13.54 -4.39 -79.21
CA ASN A 677 12.42 -5.06 -79.93
C ASN A 677 12.68 -6.01 -81.13
N HIS A 678 12.49 -7.33 -80.93
CA HIS A 678 11.25 -8.07 -81.29
C HIS A 678 11.32 -9.59 -80.92
N ASP A 679 10.23 -10.08 -80.32
CA ASP A 679 9.79 -11.48 -80.00
C ASP A 679 9.76 -12.47 -81.19
N PRO A 680 9.49 -13.81 -81.04
CA PRO A 680 8.91 -14.55 -79.88
C PRO A 680 9.54 -15.92 -79.50
N ASP A 681 9.02 -16.50 -78.40
CA ASP A 681 8.97 -17.91 -77.96
C ASP A 681 10.25 -18.63 -77.46
N GLU A 682 10.33 -18.88 -76.14
CA GLU A 682 10.06 -20.21 -75.53
C GLU A 682 10.19 -20.22 -73.98
N GLN A 683 9.13 -20.75 -73.35
CA GLN A 683 9.06 -21.57 -72.12
C GLN A 683 10.08 -21.37 -70.98
N ASN A 684 9.60 -20.86 -69.84
CA ASN A 684 10.00 -21.36 -68.54
C ASN A 684 8.93 -21.21 -67.45
N VAL A 685 8.97 -22.19 -66.56
CA VAL A 685 8.03 -22.60 -65.52
C VAL A 685 7.80 -21.53 -64.44
N ALA A 686 6.54 -21.27 -64.10
CA ALA A 686 6.12 -20.49 -62.94
C ALA A 686 5.06 -21.24 -62.11
N ASP A 687 5.36 -21.37 -60.81
CA ASP A 687 4.58 -21.93 -59.70
C ASP A 687 4.05 -20.72 -58.89
N MET A 688 2.79 -20.25 -58.96
CA MET A 688 1.42 -20.78 -58.99
C MET A 688 0.78 -20.91 -57.60
N GLU A 689 0.37 -19.78 -57.02
CA GLU A 689 -1.01 -19.59 -56.52
C GLU A 689 -1.24 -18.15 -56.01
N ASP A 690 -1.63 -17.26 -56.93
CA ASP A 690 -2.36 -16.01 -56.65
C ASP A 690 -3.42 -15.85 -57.77
N PHE A 691 -4.70 -16.05 -57.42
CA PHE A 691 -5.98 -15.61 -58.06
C PHE A 691 -6.21 -15.84 -59.58
N GLY A 692 -7.34 -16.32 -60.12
CA GLY A 692 -8.74 -16.41 -59.68
C GLY A 692 -9.67 -16.03 -60.87
N SER A 693 -10.77 -16.78 -61.05
CA SER A 693 -11.96 -16.53 -61.90
C SER A 693 -11.99 -16.95 -63.39
N ASN A 694 -12.73 -18.02 -63.68
CA ASN A 694 -13.96 -18.09 -64.52
C ASN A 694 -14.10 -19.38 -65.35
N GLY A 695 -15.28 -20.00 -65.30
CA GLY A 695 -15.85 -20.74 -66.45
C GLY A 695 -15.99 -22.26 -66.38
N LYS A 696 -17.15 -22.73 -65.89
CA LYS A 696 -17.99 -23.87 -66.34
C LYS A 696 -17.31 -25.12 -66.96
N SER A 697 -17.44 -26.29 -66.30
CA SER A 697 -18.38 -27.37 -66.68
C SER A 697 -18.16 -28.70 -65.92
N SER A 698 -19.27 -29.20 -65.35
CA SER A 698 -19.79 -30.58 -65.28
C SER A 698 -18.91 -31.79 -64.89
N GLY A 699 -19.37 -32.58 -63.90
CA GLY A 699 -19.15 -34.05 -63.91
C GLY A 699 -19.02 -34.88 -62.61
N VAL A 700 -20.06 -34.92 -61.76
CA VAL A 700 -20.59 -36.07 -60.97
C VAL A 700 -19.70 -36.93 -60.02
N GLY A 701 -20.01 -36.86 -58.70
CA GLY A 701 -19.72 -37.86 -57.64
C GLY A 701 -20.09 -37.35 -56.22
N PRO A 702 -20.62 -38.16 -55.26
CA PRO A 702 -21.65 -37.72 -54.31
C PRO A 702 -21.20 -37.17 -52.93
N ARG A 703 -22.08 -36.34 -52.35
CA ARG A 703 -21.97 -35.57 -51.09
C ARG A 703 -22.53 -36.31 -49.86
N PRO A 704 -22.05 -36.04 -48.63
CA PRO A 704 -22.82 -36.21 -47.40
C PRO A 704 -23.60 -34.93 -47.01
N ILE A 705 -24.71 -35.16 -46.31
CA ILE A 705 -25.80 -34.21 -46.00
C ILE A 705 -25.51 -33.46 -44.71
N ALA A 706 -25.51 -32.12 -44.78
CA ALA A 706 -25.72 -31.22 -43.64
C ALA A 706 -27.06 -30.51 -43.86
N ARG A 707 -27.95 -30.54 -42.86
CA ARG A 707 -29.20 -29.74 -42.83
C ARG A 707 -29.05 -28.58 -41.85
N SER A 708 -29.12 -27.39 -42.42
CA SER A 708 -29.37 -26.09 -41.80
C SER A 708 -30.86 -25.87 -41.51
N TYR A 709 -31.18 -24.99 -40.56
CA TYR A 709 -32.39 -24.17 -40.65
C TYR A 709 -32.02 -22.69 -40.44
N GLU A 710 -32.17 -21.93 -41.52
CA GLU A 710 -32.40 -20.48 -41.53
C GLU A 710 -33.78 -20.27 -42.16
N THR A 711 -34.59 -19.38 -41.58
CA THR A 711 -35.81 -18.89 -42.23
C THR A 711 -35.71 -17.39 -42.44
N LYS A 712 -35.82 -16.99 -43.70
CA LYS A 712 -35.73 -15.64 -44.26
C LYS A 712 -36.82 -14.70 -43.76
N ARG A 713 -36.45 -13.43 -43.61
CA ARG A 713 -37.29 -12.27 -43.95
C ARG A 713 -37.19 -11.95 -45.44
N LYS A 714 -38.32 -11.60 -46.06
CA LYS A 714 -38.56 -10.74 -47.25
C LYS A 714 -40.07 -10.43 -47.21
N SER A 715 -40.64 -9.30 -47.60
CA SER A 715 -40.18 -8.00 -48.12
C SER A 715 -41.41 -7.07 -48.13
N SER A 716 -41.13 -5.77 -48.14
CA SER A 716 -41.99 -4.58 -48.33
C SER A 716 -43.16 -4.62 -49.32
N GLY A 717 -44.22 -3.84 -49.04
CA GLY A 717 -45.08 -3.21 -50.05
C GLY A 717 -46.51 -2.83 -49.60
N GLU A 718 -46.72 -1.53 -49.33
CA GLU A 718 -47.93 -0.70 -49.54
C GLU A 718 -49.33 -1.05 -48.97
N GLY A 719 -50.03 0.00 -48.48
CA GLY A 719 -51.46 0.15 -48.74
C GLY A 719 -52.45 0.04 -47.57
N ASP A 720 -52.74 1.20 -46.98
CA ASP A 720 -54.09 1.68 -46.65
C ASP A 720 -54.88 1.23 -45.40
N SER A 721 -55.52 2.27 -44.87
CA SER A 721 -56.56 2.44 -43.86
C SER A 721 -57.56 1.30 -43.52
N PHE A 722 -57.91 1.15 -42.23
CA PHE A 722 -59.16 1.66 -41.65
C PHE A 722 -59.41 1.16 -40.21
N LYS A 723 -60.04 2.04 -39.43
CA LYS A 723 -60.59 1.86 -38.09
C LYS A 723 -61.64 0.74 -38.01
N LYS A 724 -61.74 0.08 -36.86
CA LYS A 724 -63.02 -0.05 -36.12
C LYS A 724 -62.80 -0.42 -34.65
N LYS A 725 -63.31 0.48 -33.78
CA LYS A 725 -63.67 0.26 -32.37
C LYS A 725 -64.93 -0.61 -32.29
N ILE A 726 -65.16 -1.19 -31.09
CA ILE A 726 -66.43 -1.33 -30.32
C ILE A 726 -66.01 -2.17 -29.08
N ASP A 727 -65.81 -1.56 -27.91
CA ASP A 727 -66.79 -1.27 -26.83
C ASP A 727 -67.01 -2.51 -25.91
N SER A 728 -66.54 -2.48 -24.66
CA SER A 728 -67.29 -2.21 -23.39
C SER A 728 -68.30 -3.33 -23.08
N ASP A 729 -68.40 -3.94 -21.89
CA ASP A 729 -68.41 -3.36 -20.55
C ASP A 729 -68.42 -4.44 -19.44
N HIS A 730 -68.05 -4.00 -18.24
CA HIS A 730 -68.56 -4.35 -16.89
C HIS A 730 -68.29 -5.67 -16.11
N SER A 731 -67.68 -5.41 -14.92
CA SER A 731 -67.95 -5.95 -13.55
C SER A 731 -67.52 -7.39 -13.22
N GLY A 732 -66.91 -7.74 -12.08
CA GLY A 732 -66.46 -7.01 -10.88
C GLY A 732 -66.38 -7.99 -9.69
N ASN A 733 -65.20 -8.05 -9.03
CA ASN A 733 -64.88 -8.55 -7.66
C ASN A 733 -64.96 -10.07 -7.35
N LEU A 734 -64.09 -10.75 -6.57
CA LEU A 734 -62.84 -10.60 -5.75
C LEU A 734 -62.54 -12.06 -5.20
N PRO A 735 -61.43 -12.46 -4.49
CA PRO A 735 -60.26 -11.73 -3.96
C PRO A 735 -58.85 -12.42 -4.08
N ALA A 736 -57.82 -11.65 -3.69
CA ALA A 736 -56.56 -12.00 -2.98
C ALA A 736 -55.27 -12.52 -3.68
N SER A 737 -54.25 -11.64 -3.59
CA SER A 737 -52.81 -11.82 -3.27
C SER A 737 -51.82 -12.45 -4.26
N SER A 738 -51.05 -11.58 -4.94
CA SER A 738 -49.61 -11.75 -5.17
C SER A 738 -48.95 -10.38 -5.45
N ALA A 739 -48.00 -9.97 -4.61
CA ALA A 739 -47.22 -8.76 -4.79
C ALA A 739 -45.93 -9.09 -5.57
N GLN A 740 -45.89 -8.72 -6.84
CA GLN A 740 -44.69 -8.74 -7.68
C GLN A 740 -43.97 -7.39 -7.57
N ALA A 741 -42.66 -7.45 -7.33
CA ALA A 741 -41.75 -6.32 -7.37
C ALA A 741 -41.59 -5.81 -8.81
N ILE A 742 -41.78 -4.49 -8.98
CA ILE A 742 -41.50 -3.76 -10.22
C ILE A 742 -40.19 -3.01 -9.99
N ASP A 743 -39.19 -3.31 -10.83
CA ASP A 743 -38.01 -2.48 -11.08
C ASP A 743 -38.48 -1.12 -11.62
N VAL A 744 -38.10 -0.04 -10.94
CA VAL A 744 -38.29 1.33 -11.44
C VAL A 744 -36.91 1.93 -11.68
N ASP A 745 -36.57 2.13 -12.96
CA ASP A 745 -35.50 2.99 -13.43
C ASP A 745 -35.69 4.40 -12.83
N ILE A 746 -34.69 4.87 -12.08
CA ILE A 746 -34.69 6.22 -11.50
C ILE A 746 -34.17 7.20 -12.55
N GLU A 747 -35.08 7.96 -13.16
CA GLU A 747 -34.75 9.14 -13.96
C GLU A 747 -34.03 10.21 -13.09
N ASP A 748 -33.01 10.84 -13.66
CA ASP A 748 -32.21 11.89 -13.03
C ASP A 748 -33.05 13.19 -12.93
N ILE A 749 -33.61 13.45 -11.75
CA ILE A 749 -34.45 14.64 -11.51
C ILE A 749 -33.57 15.89 -11.50
N ASP A 750 -33.76 16.74 -12.50
CA ASP A 750 -33.08 18.03 -12.62
C ASP A 750 -33.45 18.98 -11.48
N ARG A 751 -32.44 19.44 -10.74
CA ARG A 751 -32.53 20.38 -9.61
C ARG A 751 -33.27 21.67 -9.96
N HIS A 752 -33.23 22.09 -11.23
CA HIS A 752 -33.86 23.33 -11.68
C HIS A 752 -35.36 23.18 -12.02
N LEU A 753 -35.84 21.94 -12.19
CA LEU A 753 -37.23 21.63 -12.53
C LEU A 753 -38.02 21.11 -11.31
N ASP A 754 -37.41 20.30 -10.45
CA ASP A 754 -38.02 19.84 -9.19
C ASP A 754 -36.98 19.74 -8.06
N TYR A 755 -36.79 20.86 -7.37
CA TYR A 755 -35.88 20.95 -6.23
C TYR A 755 -36.29 20.04 -5.06
N GLN A 756 -37.59 19.77 -4.90
CA GLN A 756 -38.13 19.02 -3.77
C GLN A 756 -37.93 17.51 -3.98
N GLY A 757 -38.23 17.00 -5.18
CA GLY A 757 -37.94 15.62 -5.57
C GLY A 757 -36.44 15.29 -5.54
N TRP A 758 -35.60 16.24 -5.98
CA TRP A 758 -34.14 16.11 -5.87
C TRP A 758 -33.67 16.07 -4.40
N LEU A 759 -34.24 16.91 -3.53
CA LEU A 759 -33.93 16.95 -2.10
C LEU A 759 -34.30 15.65 -1.37
N ASP A 760 -35.46 15.08 -1.68
CA ASP A 760 -35.93 13.86 -1.04
C ASP A 760 -35.16 12.62 -1.52
N SER A 761 -34.77 12.59 -2.80
CA SER A 761 -33.82 11.60 -3.33
C SER A 761 -32.44 11.70 -2.64
N LYS A 762 -31.93 12.93 -2.44
CA LYS A 762 -30.66 13.17 -1.73
C LYS A 762 -30.75 12.84 -0.24
N LYS A 763 -31.86 13.13 0.44
CA LYS A 763 -32.08 12.76 1.85
C LYS A 763 -32.11 11.24 2.02
N LYS A 764 -32.84 10.51 1.15
CA LYS A 764 -32.82 9.03 1.16
C LYS A 764 -31.42 8.46 0.93
N LYS A 765 -30.63 9.06 0.03
CA LYS A 765 -29.24 8.66 -0.23
C LYS A 765 -28.29 8.97 0.94
N VAL A 766 -28.51 10.08 1.66
CA VAL A 766 -27.77 10.43 2.88
C VAL A 766 -28.17 9.53 4.04
N GLU A 767 -29.45 9.17 4.21
CA GLU A 767 -29.90 8.23 5.24
C GLU A 767 -29.34 6.82 5.03
N THR A 768 -29.34 6.30 3.79
CA THR A 768 -28.71 5.01 3.47
C THR A 768 -27.19 5.03 3.65
N SER A 769 -26.53 6.15 3.32
CA SER A 769 -25.08 6.31 3.57
C SER A 769 -24.76 6.46 5.06
N SER A 770 -25.64 7.10 5.84
CA SER A 770 -25.45 7.32 7.29
C SER A 770 -25.69 6.06 8.11
N LEU A 771 -26.59 5.17 7.66
CA LEU A 771 -26.75 3.85 8.25
C LEU A 771 -25.48 3.01 8.10
N GLY A 772 -24.82 3.07 6.94
CA GLY A 772 -23.51 2.43 6.73
C GLY A 772 -22.37 3.08 7.53
N THR A 773 -22.43 4.40 7.77
CA THR A 773 -21.37 5.12 8.52
C THR A 773 -21.45 4.85 10.04
N LEU A 774 -22.64 4.51 10.57
CA LEU A 774 -22.82 4.12 11.98
C LEU A 774 -22.19 2.75 12.28
N ASP A 775 -22.23 1.81 11.33
CA ASP A 775 -21.56 0.50 11.43
C ASP A 775 -20.03 0.57 11.16
N GLU A 776 -19.56 1.52 10.34
CA GLU A 776 -18.12 1.76 10.11
C GLU A 776 -17.36 2.22 11.37
N SER A 777 -18.05 2.77 12.38
CA SER A 777 -17.43 3.22 13.64
C SER A 777 -17.15 2.09 14.65
N ASN A 778 -17.83 0.94 14.51
CA ASN A 778 -17.67 -0.22 15.38
C ASN A 778 -16.71 -1.29 14.83
N GLN A 779 -16.41 -1.29 13.52
CA GLN A 779 -15.56 -2.32 12.89
C GLN A 779 -14.07 -1.97 12.74
N ARG A 780 -13.63 -0.76 13.13
CA ARG A 780 -12.22 -0.34 12.99
C ARG A 780 -11.26 -0.80 14.09
N ASN A 781 -11.74 -1.38 15.20
CA ASN A 781 -10.87 -1.76 16.33
C ASN A 781 -10.47 -3.25 16.37
N GLY A 782 -10.77 -4.06 15.34
CA GLY A 782 -10.44 -5.48 15.29
C GLY A 782 -9.19 -5.86 14.47
N ALA A 783 -8.54 -4.92 13.77
CA ALA A 783 -7.39 -5.22 12.92
C ALA A 783 -6.06 -4.89 13.62
N ILE A 784 -5.24 -5.92 13.84
CA ILE A 784 -3.86 -5.83 14.34
C ILE A 784 -3.09 -4.78 13.52
N GLY A 785 -2.50 -3.81 14.23
CA GLY A 785 -1.81 -2.67 13.65
C GLY A 785 -0.66 -3.05 12.72
N ILE A 786 -0.67 -2.50 11.51
CA ILE A 786 0.52 -2.43 10.65
C ILE A 786 1.00 -0.96 10.63
N PRO A 787 2.27 -0.68 10.98
CA PRO A 787 2.78 0.68 11.07
C PRO A 787 2.87 1.31 9.68
N SER A 788 2.14 2.41 9.46
CA SER A 788 2.29 3.23 8.26
C SER A 788 3.56 4.07 8.37
N GLY A 789 4.67 3.51 7.88
CA GLY A 789 5.93 4.21 7.68
C GLY A 789 5.83 5.30 6.61
N VAL A 790 6.10 6.53 7.04
CA VAL A 790 6.67 7.68 6.30
C VAL A 790 6.29 7.82 4.82
N ALA A 791 5.21 8.58 4.56
CA ALA A 791 5.02 9.25 3.28
C ALA A 791 4.81 10.75 3.54
N ASN A 792 5.87 11.51 3.30
CA ASN A 792 5.94 12.95 3.46
C ASN A 792 5.24 13.63 2.26
N THR A 793 3.96 13.93 2.37
CA THR A 793 3.23 14.68 1.33
C THR A 793 2.97 16.10 1.81
N ARG A 794 3.77 17.04 1.27
CA ARG A 794 3.55 18.49 1.39
C ARG A 794 2.13 18.84 0.92
N ARG A 795 1.25 19.20 1.84
CA ARG A 795 -0.03 19.85 1.52
C ARG A 795 0.17 21.35 1.38
N ALA A 796 -0.40 21.87 0.28
CA ALA A 796 -0.44 23.28 -0.07
C ALA A 796 -1.08 24.11 1.06
N GLN A 797 -0.48 25.27 1.33
CA GLN A 797 -1.05 26.31 2.19
C GLN A 797 -2.32 26.84 1.53
N GLY A 798 -3.47 26.49 2.11
CA GLY A 798 -4.77 27.11 1.83
C GLY A 798 -5.36 27.61 3.13
N THR A 799 -5.59 28.91 3.22
CA THR A 799 -6.32 29.56 4.30
C THR A 799 -7.78 29.11 4.28
N GLY A 800 -8.14 28.22 5.20
CA GLY A 800 -9.49 27.68 5.39
C GLY A 800 -9.66 27.04 6.78
N VAL A 801 -10.86 26.55 7.08
CA VAL A 801 -11.37 26.06 8.39
C VAL A 801 -10.39 25.17 9.19
N GLY A 802 -9.44 24.50 8.51
CA GLY A 802 -8.34 23.76 9.16
C GLY A 802 -7.50 24.58 10.15
N SER A 803 -7.36 25.89 9.97
CA SER A 803 -6.62 26.76 10.92
C SER A 803 -7.29 26.86 12.30
N VAL A 804 -8.63 26.74 12.37
CA VAL A 804 -9.39 26.77 13.62
C VAL A 804 -9.22 25.44 14.38
N PHE A 805 -9.28 24.32 13.68
CA PHE A 805 -9.02 22.99 14.27
C PHE A 805 -7.57 22.84 14.72
N THR A 806 -6.61 23.35 13.95
CA THR A 806 -5.19 23.34 14.33
C THR A 806 -4.95 24.11 15.64
N ARG A 807 -5.67 25.21 15.88
CA ARG A 807 -5.54 26.00 17.12
C ARG A 807 -6.14 25.29 18.35
N GLN A 808 -7.24 24.57 18.18
CA GLN A 808 -7.86 23.78 19.26
C GLN A 808 -7.02 22.52 19.60
N GLU A 809 -6.43 21.89 18.59
CA GLU A 809 -5.52 20.75 18.77
C GLU A 809 -4.25 21.14 19.52
N LEU A 810 -3.66 22.30 19.21
CA LEU A 810 -2.50 22.82 19.93
C LEU A 810 -2.82 23.12 21.40
N ALA A 811 -3.99 23.69 21.70
CA ALA A 811 -4.41 23.95 23.08
C ALA A 811 -4.54 22.66 23.91
N LEU A 812 -5.08 21.59 23.32
CA LEU A 812 -5.16 20.27 23.99
C LEU A 812 -3.79 19.66 24.26
N ILE A 813 -2.76 19.93 23.45
CA ILE A 813 -1.42 19.37 23.65
C ILE A 813 -0.61 20.18 24.66
N ASP A 814 -0.69 21.52 24.58
CA ASP A 814 0.22 22.41 25.31
C ASP A 814 -0.27 22.78 26.72
N SER A 815 -1.57 22.73 26.97
CA SER A 815 -2.22 23.23 28.18
C SER A 815 -2.65 22.14 29.16
N HIS A 816 -2.96 22.53 30.41
CA HIS A 816 -3.42 21.61 31.45
C HIS A 816 -4.90 21.28 31.26
N TRP A 817 -5.25 20.01 31.40
CA TRP A 817 -6.62 19.53 31.34
C TRP A 817 -7.22 19.51 32.74
N GLN A 818 -8.32 20.23 32.93
CA GLN A 818 -9.12 20.14 34.15
C GLN A 818 -10.31 19.22 33.86
N ILE A 819 -10.23 17.97 34.32
CA ILE A 819 -11.25 16.95 34.03
C ILE A 819 -12.44 17.17 34.95
N ILE A 820 -13.61 17.42 34.39
CA ILE A 820 -14.87 17.64 35.11
C ILE A 820 -15.56 16.32 35.40
N GLN A 821 -15.69 15.47 34.38
CA GLN A 821 -16.37 14.19 34.48
C GLN A 821 -15.86 13.20 33.45
N LEU A 822 -15.66 11.96 33.85
CA LEU A 822 -15.45 10.79 33.02
C LEU A 822 -16.77 10.00 32.89
N VAL A 823 -17.21 9.73 31.66
CA VAL A 823 -18.48 9.04 31.35
C VAL A 823 -18.19 7.84 30.44
N PRO A 824 -18.73 6.64 30.73
CA PRO A 824 -18.54 5.48 29.86
C PRO A 824 -19.13 5.73 28.46
N SER A 825 -18.43 5.25 27.43
CA SER A 825 -18.90 5.24 26.04
C SER A 825 -19.79 4.02 25.76
N SER A 826 -20.31 3.91 24.54
CA SER A 826 -20.99 2.70 24.05
C SER A 826 -20.04 1.52 23.81
N GLN A 827 -18.75 1.80 23.57
CA GLN A 827 -17.70 0.79 23.44
C GLN A 827 -17.02 0.53 24.79
N ASN A 828 -16.67 -0.73 25.07
CA ASN A 828 -16.00 -1.09 26.33
C ASN A 828 -14.56 -0.57 26.33
N GLY A 829 -14.04 -0.17 27.50
CA GLY A 829 -12.70 0.39 27.60
C GLY A 829 -12.55 1.82 27.08
N GLN A 830 -13.61 2.42 26.50
CA GLN A 830 -13.62 3.80 26.07
C GLN A 830 -14.48 4.68 26.96
N PHE A 831 -13.96 5.87 27.27
CA PHE A 831 -14.63 6.86 28.11
C PHE A 831 -14.61 8.23 27.45
N PHE A 832 -15.69 8.99 27.59
CA PHE A 832 -15.71 10.42 27.29
C PHE A 832 -15.29 11.20 28.53
N ALA A 833 -14.21 11.97 28.44
CA ALA A 833 -13.83 12.94 29.46
C ALA A 833 -14.30 14.34 29.04
N TRP A 834 -15.06 14.98 29.92
CA TRP A 834 -15.34 16.41 29.83
C TRP A 834 -14.19 17.18 30.45
N VAL A 835 -13.43 17.91 29.65
CA VAL A 835 -12.22 18.61 30.07
C VAL A 835 -12.33 20.10 29.80
N VAL A 836 -11.83 20.92 30.72
CA VAL A 836 -11.67 22.36 30.51
C VAL A 836 -10.19 22.64 30.26
N VAL A 837 -9.90 23.26 29.12
CA VAL A 837 -8.54 23.59 28.67
C VAL A 837 -8.56 25.06 28.24
N ASP A 838 -7.70 25.89 28.83
CA ASP A 838 -7.62 27.35 28.57
C ASP A 838 -8.98 28.08 28.55
N GLY A 839 -9.91 27.66 29.40
CA GLY A 839 -11.23 28.28 29.54
C GLY A 839 -12.28 27.79 28.53
N THR A 840 -11.98 26.82 27.66
CA THR A 840 -12.94 26.16 26.78
C THR A 840 -13.21 24.72 27.22
N MET A 841 -14.47 24.27 27.11
CA MET A 841 -14.87 22.90 27.44
C MET A 841 -14.81 22.01 26.20
N HIS A 842 -14.17 20.85 26.33
CA HIS A 842 -14.05 19.85 25.30
C HIS A 842 -14.57 18.50 25.81
N LYS A 843 -15.19 17.72 24.92
CA LYS A 843 -15.55 16.32 25.17
C LYS A 843 -14.55 15.47 24.39
N VAL A 844 -13.62 14.83 25.09
CA VAL A 844 -12.53 14.04 24.48
C VAL A 844 -12.76 12.55 24.74
N LEU A 845 -12.42 11.71 23.76
CA LEU A 845 -12.48 10.25 23.90
C LEU A 845 -11.15 9.75 24.48
N ILE A 846 -11.23 8.89 25.49
CA ILE A 846 -10.08 8.29 26.18
C ILE A 846 -10.21 6.77 26.16
N ASN A 847 -9.16 6.09 25.72
CA ASN A 847 -9.02 4.65 25.74
C ASN A 847 -8.26 4.24 27.01
N VAL A 848 -8.93 3.48 27.86
CA VAL A 848 -8.41 3.01 29.15
C VAL A 848 -8.17 1.51 29.03
N PRO A 849 -6.89 1.06 28.94
CA PRO A 849 -6.59 -0.36 28.83
C PRO A 849 -6.83 -1.10 30.15
N ARG A 850 -7.05 -2.41 30.04
CA ARG A 850 -7.09 -3.33 31.17
C ARG A 850 -5.65 -3.70 31.55
N VAL A 851 -5.30 -3.48 32.82
CA VAL A 851 -4.01 -3.88 33.39
C VAL A 851 -4.26 -4.92 34.49
N PHE A 852 -3.60 -6.07 34.38
CA PHE A 852 -3.65 -7.12 35.41
C PHE A 852 -2.29 -7.81 35.51
N TYR A 853 -2.07 -8.54 36.60
CA TYR A 853 -0.79 -9.19 36.90
C TYR A 853 -0.96 -10.71 37.01
N LEU A 854 -0.11 -11.46 36.34
CA LEU A 854 -0.09 -12.93 36.38
C LEU A 854 1.20 -13.39 37.06
N ASN A 855 1.08 -14.15 38.15
CA ASN A 855 2.21 -14.73 38.87
C ASN A 855 2.29 -16.23 38.56
N SER A 856 3.38 -16.69 37.97
CA SER A 856 3.60 -18.11 37.64
C SER A 856 4.93 -18.61 38.20
N LYS A 857 4.94 -19.86 38.68
CA LYS A 857 6.15 -20.53 39.19
C LYS A 857 7.10 -20.94 38.06
N ALA A 858 6.55 -21.30 36.91
CA ALA A 858 7.31 -21.58 35.69
C ALA A 858 7.43 -20.31 34.80
N PRO A 859 8.49 -20.18 33.98
CA PRO A 859 8.57 -19.13 32.97
C PRO A 859 7.45 -19.35 31.94
N VAL A 860 6.50 -18.43 31.88
CA VAL A 860 5.29 -18.55 31.05
C VAL A 860 5.66 -18.47 29.56
N THR A 861 5.09 -19.38 28.76
CA THR A 861 5.17 -19.45 27.30
C THR A 861 4.47 -18.26 26.61
N GLU A 862 4.81 -18.02 25.34
CA GLU A 862 4.52 -16.84 24.49
C GLU A 862 3.03 -16.41 24.31
N GLU A 863 2.09 -16.96 25.07
CA GLU A 863 0.63 -16.79 24.85
C GLU A 863 0.06 -15.44 25.32
N PHE A 864 0.69 -14.79 26.32
CA PHE A 864 0.38 -13.41 26.70
C PHE A 864 1.65 -12.54 26.62
N PRO A 865 1.75 -11.60 25.68
CA PRO A 865 2.88 -10.68 25.59
C PRO A 865 2.83 -9.71 26.77
N GLY A 866 3.51 -10.04 27.85
CA GLY A 866 3.56 -9.22 29.06
C GLY A 866 4.98 -8.91 29.50
N ARG A 867 5.14 -7.88 30.31
CA ARG A 867 6.44 -7.44 30.82
C ARG A 867 6.68 -8.04 32.19
N LEU A 868 7.85 -8.64 32.41
CA LEU A 868 8.27 -9.06 33.76
C LEU A 868 8.43 -7.82 34.66
N VAL A 869 7.74 -7.82 35.80
CA VAL A 869 7.74 -6.71 36.76
C VAL A 869 8.06 -7.20 38.16
N ASN A 870 8.72 -6.35 38.94
CA ASN A 870 8.99 -6.61 40.35
C ASN A 870 8.04 -5.76 41.20
N LYS A 871 6.97 -6.38 41.71
CA LYS A 871 5.96 -5.78 42.58
C LYS A 871 5.69 -6.68 43.77
N ILE A 872 5.22 -6.08 44.87
CA ILE A 872 4.85 -6.78 46.10
C ILE A 872 3.41 -7.27 45.96
N LEU A 873 3.20 -8.58 46.15
CA LEU A 873 1.87 -9.18 46.06
C LEU A 873 1.12 -9.05 47.41
N PRO A 874 -0.23 -8.95 47.37
CA PRO A 874 -1.06 -8.93 48.57
C PRO A 874 -0.87 -10.17 49.45
N HIS A 875 -1.21 -10.08 50.74
CA HIS A 875 -1.28 -11.21 51.67
C HIS A 875 0.04 -11.99 51.91
N GLY A 876 1.19 -11.40 51.55
CA GLY A 876 2.50 -12.02 51.78
C GLY A 876 2.87 -13.11 50.78
N HIS A 877 2.20 -13.15 49.63
CA HIS A 877 2.55 -14.08 48.54
C HIS A 877 3.89 -13.71 47.91
N ASN A 878 4.69 -14.73 47.56
CA ASN A 878 6.00 -14.52 46.93
C ASN A 878 5.84 -14.26 45.42
N PRO A 879 6.43 -13.20 44.87
CA PRO A 879 6.50 -13.01 43.43
C PRO A 879 7.50 -14.02 42.83
N TYR A 880 7.03 -14.84 41.90
CA TYR A 880 7.86 -15.72 41.08
C TYR A 880 8.12 -15.02 39.75
N ASN A 881 7.57 -15.51 38.64
CA ASN A 881 7.57 -14.82 37.35
C ASN A 881 6.33 -13.93 37.26
N LEU A 882 6.38 -12.75 37.87
CA LEU A 882 5.27 -11.80 37.85
C LEU A 882 5.26 -10.98 36.55
N ILE A 883 4.22 -11.16 35.75
CA ILE A 883 4.06 -10.55 34.44
C ILE A 883 2.94 -9.51 34.50
N GLU A 884 3.24 -8.29 34.07
CA GLU A 884 2.25 -7.24 33.82
C GLU A 884 1.71 -7.38 32.40
N VAL A 885 0.39 -7.56 32.30
CA VAL A 885 -0.32 -7.68 31.02
C VAL A 885 -1.18 -6.44 30.82
N VAL A 886 -1.00 -5.78 29.68
CA VAL A 886 -1.76 -4.59 29.27
C VAL A 886 -2.46 -4.90 27.96
N ILE A 887 -3.78 -5.00 27.99
CA ILE A 887 -4.60 -5.35 26.82
C ILE A 887 -5.87 -4.50 26.76
N ASP A 888 -6.50 -4.47 25.59
CA ASP A 888 -7.78 -3.78 25.41
C ASP A 888 -8.93 -4.54 26.11
N GLU A 889 -9.94 -3.80 26.56
CA GLU A 889 -11.05 -4.38 27.34
C GLU A 889 -11.87 -5.42 26.55
N ASP A 890 -12.07 -5.21 25.25
CA ASP A 890 -12.78 -6.18 24.41
C ASP A 890 -11.96 -7.47 24.20
N GLN A 891 -10.64 -7.35 24.10
CA GLN A 891 -9.73 -8.50 24.05
C GLN A 891 -9.75 -9.25 25.39
N PHE A 892 -9.67 -8.54 26.52
CA PHE A 892 -9.77 -9.14 27.86
C PHE A 892 -11.07 -9.92 28.06
N ARG A 893 -12.20 -9.40 27.56
CA ARG A 893 -13.50 -10.11 27.64
C ARG A 893 -13.52 -11.37 26.79
N THR A 894 -12.95 -11.31 25.58
CA THR A 894 -12.86 -12.46 24.67
C THR A 894 -11.96 -13.55 25.25
N GLU A 895 -10.85 -13.16 25.86
CA GLU A 895 -9.84 -14.04 26.46
C GLU A 895 -10.16 -14.42 27.92
N SER A 896 -11.27 -13.93 28.48
CA SER A 896 -11.69 -14.22 29.86
C SER A 896 -11.81 -15.73 30.15
N ARG A 897 -12.22 -16.53 29.16
CA ARG A 897 -12.26 -18.00 29.27
C ARG A 897 -10.86 -18.63 29.39
N LYS A 898 -9.85 -18.06 28.72
CA LYS A 898 -8.46 -18.52 28.80
C LYS A 898 -7.84 -18.14 30.14
N LEU A 899 -8.10 -16.93 30.63
CA LEU A 899 -7.68 -16.52 31.98
C LEU A 899 -8.26 -17.42 33.07
N ALA A 900 -9.51 -17.86 32.92
CA ALA A 900 -10.11 -18.85 33.81
C ALA A 900 -9.43 -20.23 33.73
N ALA A 901 -8.95 -20.64 32.54
CA ALA A 901 -8.19 -21.88 32.38
C ALA A 901 -6.79 -21.79 33.01
N HIS A 902 -6.11 -20.65 32.91
CA HIS A 902 -4.83 -20.43 33.59
C HIS A 902 -4.95 -20.40 35.11
N LEU A 903 -6.07 -19.90 35.67
CA LEU A 903 -6.34 -20.05 37.10
C LEU A 903 -6.51 -21.51 37.55
N ALA A 904 -6.79 -22.43 36.62
CA ALA A 904 -6.88 -23.86 36.88
C ALA A 904 -5.53 -24.59 36.69
N ASP A 905 -4.50 -23.90 36.19
CA ASP A 905 -3.16 -24.45 36.01
C ASP A 905 -2.40 -24.46 37.35
N PRO A 906 -1.86 -25.61 37.80
CA PRO A 906 -1.12 -25.71 39.06
C PRO A 906 0.19 -24.88 39.11
N GLU A 907 0.74 -24.49 37.95
CA GLU A 907 1.95 -23.65 37.86
C GLU A 907 1.64 -22.16 38.03
N VAL A 908 0.41 -21.75 37.77
CA VAL A 908 -0.05 -20.36 37.99
C VAL A 908 -0.42 -20.19 39.45
N GLU A 909 0.30 -19.30 40.12
CA GLU A 909 0.07 -19.00 41.52
C GLU A 909 -1.17 -18.13 41.71
N GLY A 910 -1.37 -17.14 40.84
CA GLY A 910 -2.51 -16.25 40.93
C GLY A 910 -2.54 -15.16 39.86
N ILE A 911 -3.73 -14.61 39.63
CA ILE A 911 -3.96 -13.45 38.75
C ILE A 911 -4.59 -12.32 39.57
N TYR A 912 -3.98 -11.15 39.53
CA TYR A 912 -4.30 -9.99 40.38
C TYR A 912 -4.78 -8.79 39.53
N GLU A 913 -5.53 -7.87 40.15
CA GLU A 913 -6.11 -6.64 39.54
C GLU A 913 -7.12 -6.83 38.38
N THR A 914 -7.58 -8.05 38.09
CA THR A 914 -8.55 -8.33 37.01
C THR A 914 -9.92 -7.65 37.20
N LYS A 915 -10.29 -7.34 38.45
CA LYS A 915 -11.61 -6.75 38.80
C LYS A 915 -11.58 -5.25 39.08
N VAL A 916 -10.44 -4.59 38.97
CA VAL A 916 -10.32 -3.14 39.22
C VAL A 916 -11.14 -2.38 38.17
N GLY A 917 -12.06 -1.49 38.57
CA GLY A 917 -12.84 -0.69 37.61
C GLY A 917 -11.93 0.15 36.69
N LEU A 918 -12.24 0.24 35.39
CA LEU A 918 -11.43 1.04 34.45
C LEU A 918 -11.51 2.54 34.76
N ASP A 919 -12.68 3.01 35.17
CA ASP A 919 -12.92 4.36 35.68
C ASP A 919 -12.14 4.64 36.97
N PHE A 920 -12.12 3.69 37.89
CA PHE A 920 -11.30 3.78 39.11
C PHE A 920 -9.81 3.81 38.77
N ASN A 921 -9.33 2.93 37.87
CA ASN A 921 -7.94 2.92 37.42
C ASN A 921 -7.54 4.25 36.76
N PHE A 922 -8.42 4.83 35.94
CA PHE A 922 -8.23 6.15 35.35
C PHE A 922 -8.05 7.23 36.44
N ILE A 923 -8.93 7.25 37.44
CA ILE A 923 -8.89 8.23 38.54
C ILE A 923 -7.61 8.05 39.39
N LEU A 924 -7.17 6.80 39.62
CA LEU A 924 -5.93 6.53 40.34
C LEU A 924 -4.69 7.07 39.60
N GLN A 925 -4.62 6.86 38.28
CA GLN A 925 -3.44 7.23 37.48
C GLN A 925 -3.41 8.71 37.06
N ILE A 926 -4.56 9.31 36.76
CA ILE A 926 -4.65 10.64 36.12
C ILE A 926 -5.25 11.70 37.06
N GLY A 927 -6.23 11.33 37.90
CA GLY A 927 -6.92 12.25 38.79
C GLY A 927 -7.77 13.32 38.08
N CYS A 928 -7.86 14.52 38.67
CA CYS A 928 -8.70 15.62 38.16
C CYS A 928 -7.95 16.65 37.29
N VAL A 929 -6.61 16.61 37.27
CA VAL A 929 -5.77 17.48 36.45
C VAL A 929 -4.70 16.66 35.76
N CYS A 930 -4.55 16.81 34.45
CA CYS A 930 -3.49 16.14 33.71
C CYS A 930 -2.90 17.02 32.60
N LYS A 931 -1.80 16.54 32.01
CA LYS A 931 -1.17 17.17 30.84
C LYS A 931 -0.66 16.09 29.88
N VAL A 932 -0.72 16.39 28.59
CA VAL A 932 -0.22 15.50 27.53
C VAL A 932 1.32 15.43 27.57
N GLY A 933 1.86 14.23 27.36
CA GLY A 933 3.31 13.99 27.29
C GLY A 933 4.00 14.67 26.10
N LYS A 934 5.26 15.13 26.29
CA LYS A 934 6.04 15.89 25.28
C LYS A 934 6.41 15.10 24.01
N SER A 935 6.19 13.78 23.99
CA SER A 935 6.48 12.88 22.87
C SER A 935 5.45 12.97 21.74
N VAL A 936 4.23 13.48 22.02
CA VAL A 936 3.13 13.55 21.06
C VAL A 936 3.17 14.88 20.32
N LYS A 937 3.53 14.88 19.03
CA LYS A 937 3.80 16.13 18.26
C LYS A 937 2.79 16.48 17.16
N LYS A 938 1.76 15.66 16.90
CA LYS A 938 0.63 15.98 16.00
C LYS A 938 -0.40 14.84 16.00
N ARG A 939 -1.68 15.15 16.22
CA ARG A 939 -2.81 14.21 16.11
C ARG A 939 -4.09 14.98 15.76
N ASN A 940 -5.05 14.33 15.10
CA ASN A 940 -6.37 14.91 14.88
C ASN A 940 -7.18 14.87 16.19
N ALA A 941 -7.96 15.91 16.49
CA ALA A 941 -8.78 15.96 17.72
C ALA A 941 -9.86 14.85 17.83
N GLN A 942 -10.16 14.14 16.74
CA GLN A 942 -11.14 13.04 16.70
C GLN A 942 -10.54 11.66 17.03
N ASP A 943 -9.21 11.53 17.06
CA ASP A 943 -8.56 10.28 17.46
C ASP A 943 -8.57 10.18 19.00
N GLY A 944 -8.98 9.03 19.54
CA GLY A 944 -9.02 8.81 21.00
C GLY A 944 -7.63 8.88 21.65
N TRP A 945 -7.58 9.38 22.88
CA TRP A 945 -6.35 9.49 23.69
C TRP A 945 -6.07 8.21 24.46
N SER A 946 -4.86 7.68 24.40
CA SER A 946 -4.46 6.58 25.28
C SER A 946 -4.13 7.09 26.68
N LEU A 947 -4.48 6.31 27.71
CA LEU A 947 -4.18 6.64 29.10
C LEU A 947 -2.68 6.92 29.35
N SER A 948 -1.80 6.19 28.66
CA SER A 948 -0.34 6.32 28.80
C SER A 948 0.23 7.64 28.25
N GLU A 949 -0.53 8.37 27.43
CA GLU A 949 -0.14 9.66 26.88
C GLU A 949 -0.40 10.82 27.87
N LEU A 950 -1.24 10.57 28.88
CA LEU A 950 -1.67 11.56 29.87
C LEU A 950 -0.90 11.39 31.17
N HIS A 951 -0.43 12.50 31.73
CA HIS A 951 0.30 12.51 32.99
C HIS A 951 -0.48 13.31 34.03
N MET A 952 -0.73 12.72 35.20
CA MET A 952 -1.31 13.42 36.34
C MET A 952 -0.49 14.65 36.71
N LYS A 953 -1.20 15.72 37.08
CA LYS A 953 -0.63 16.97 37.55
C LYS A 953 -1.24 17.32 38.90
N THR A 954 -0.43 17.88 39.78
CA THR A 954 -0.89 18.28 41.12
C THR A 954 -1.79 19.51 41.03
N THR A 955 -2.71 19.66 41.99
CA THR A 955 -3.58 20.84 42.11
C THR A 955 -2.80 22.10 42.52
N THR A 956 -1.54 21.94 42.94
CA THR A 956 -0.56 23.00 43.14
C THR A 956 0.05 23.49 41.82
N GLU A 957 0.30 22.61 40.85
CA GLU A 957 0.78 22.99 39.51
C GLU A 957 -0.30 23.69 38.67
N CYS A 958 -1.56 23.24 38.81
CA CYS A 958 -2.71 23.90 38.19
C CYS A 958 -3.90 23.85 39.16
N SER A 959 -4.33 25.01 39.63
CA SER A 959 -5.46 25.12 40.57
C SER A 959 -6.77 24.74 39.88
N TYR A 960 -7.19 23.49 40.09
CA TYR A 960 -8.42 22.92 39.54
C TYR A 960 -9.64 23.79 39.83
N LEU A 961 -10.30 24.28 38.78
CA LEU A 961 -11.49 25.13 38.83
C LEU A 961 -11.37 26.33 39.79
N ALA A 962 -10.23 27.03 39.78
CA ALA A 962 -9.99 28.20 40.64
C ALA A 962 -11.04 29.32 40.44
N SER A 963 -11.45 29.53 39.19
CA SER A 963 -12.53 30.44 38.80
C SER A 963 -13.89 29.75 38.91
N SER A 964 -14.93 30.51 39.26
CA SER A 964 -16.30 30.01 39.30
C SER A 964 -16.75 29.58 37.90
N ILE A 965 -16.99 28.29 37.71
CA ILE A 965 -17.57 27.75 36.47
C ILE A 965 -19.07 28.04 36.41
N SER A 966 -19.59 28.36 35.23
CA SER A 966 -21.04 28.53 35.05
C SER A 966 -21.74 27.19 35.32
N PHE A 967 -22.93 27.22 35.89
CA PHE A 967 -23.72 26.01 36.07
C PHE A 967 -25.21 26.31 36.00
N PHE A 968 -26.00 25.28 35.78
CA PHE A 968 -27.43 25.30 36.03
C PHE A 968 -27.81 24.15 36.95
N TYR A 969 -28.85 24.36 37.73
CA TYR A 969 -29.30 23.42 38.74
C TYR A 969 -30.65 22.85 38.35
N LEU A 970 -30.74 21.53 38.18
CA LEU A 970 -31.95 20.79 37.87
C LEU A 970 -32.38 20.01 39.11
N TYR A 971 -33.56 20.31 39.63
CA TYR A 971 -34.18 19.60 40.74
C TYR A 971 -35.48 18.93 40.31
N HIS A 972 -35.67 17.70 40.74
CA HIS A 972 -36.87 16.94 40.46
C HIS A 972 -37.32 16.19 41.72
N SER A 973 -38.60 16.31 42.06
CA SER A 973 -39.22 15.51 43.10
C SER A 973 -40.62 15.06 42.66
N ILE A 974 -40.94 13.78 42.88
CA ILE A 974 -42.16 13.13 42.41
C ILE A 974 -42.74 12.20 43.49
N SER A 975 -44.06 12.26 43.66
CA SER A 975 -44.87 11.41 44.55
C SER A 975 -46.10 10.95 43.76
N ASP A 976 -46.15 9.67 43.41
CA ASP A 976 -47.18 9.07 42.56
C ASP A 976 -47.32 9.79 41.21
N GLN A 977 -48.44 10.47 40.96
CA GLN A 977 -48.71 11.27 39.74
C GLN A 977 -48.47 12.78 39.92
N ARG A 978 -48.00 13.20 41.09
CA ARG A 978 -47.77 14.62 41.43
C ARG A 978 -46.28 14.88 41.58
N GLY A 979 -45.79 15.98 41.03
CA GLY A 979 -44.37 16.28 41.11
C GLY A 979 -44.03 17.71 40.75
N ILE A 980 -42.80 18.11 41.05
CA ILE A 980 -42.23 19.40 40.70
C ILE A 980 -40.88 19.19 40.01
N TYR A 981 -40.69 19.90 38.91
CA TYR A 981 -39.43 20.02 38.20
C TYR A 981 -38.97 21.48 38.23
N LEU A 982 -37.72 21.72 38.61
CA LEU A 982 -37.14 23.05 38.69
C LEU A 982 -35.82 23.08 37.92
N VAL A 983 -35.64 24.12 37.10
CA VAL A 983 -34.32 24.47 36.56
C VAL A 983 -33.98 25.90 36.95
N TYR A 984 -32.87 26.06 37.66
CA TYR A 984 -32.33 27.34 38.09
C TYR A 984 -31.06 27.67 37.29
N PHE A 985 -31.04 28.84 36.67
CA PHE A 985 -29.88 29.40 35.96
C PHE A 985 -29.32 30.60 36.75
N PRO A 986 -28.35 30.37 37.67
CA PRO A 986 -27.73 31.43 38.47
C PRO A 986 -27.18 32.60 37.64
N SER A 987 -26.56 32.31 36.49
CA SER A 987 -25.96 33.30 35.59
C SER A 987 -26.98 34.26 34.96
N ARG A 988 -28.25 33.85 34.85
CA ARG A 988 -29.34 34.67 34.32
C ARG A 988 -30.32 35.14 35.38
N SER A 989 -30.16 34.69 36.62
CA SER A 989 -31.15 34.88 37.68
C SER A 989 -32.56 34.45 37.24
N THR A 990 -32.68 33.30 36.57
CA THR A 990 -33.98 32.75 36.13
C THR A 990 -34.25 31.38 36.74
N ILE A 991 -35.51 31.14 37.15
CA ILE A 991 -35.97 29.84 37.66
C ILE A 991 -37.22 29.42 36.87
N HIS A 992 -37.17 28.25 36.26
CA HIS A 992 -38.32 27.62 35.60
C HIS A 992 -38.87 26.53 36.51
N ALA A 993 -40.12 26.68 36.95
CA ALA A 993 -40.84 25.71 37.77
C ALA A 993 -41.96 25.07 36.95
N VAL A 994 -41.92 23.75 36.83
CA VAL A 994 -42.96 22.98 36.14
C VAL A 994 -43.63 22.04 37.12
N MET A 995 -44.92 22.26 37.34
CA MET A 995 -45.77 21.45 38.21
C MET A 995 -46.42 20.34 37.41
N VAL A 996 -46.23 19.09 37.83
CA VAL A 996 -46.91 17.93 37.27
C VAL A 996 -48.09 17.60 38.17
N THR A 997 -49.31 17.79 37.65
CA THR A 997 -50.54 17.47 38.37
C THR A 997 -51.63 17.06 37.38
N PRO A 998 -52.31 15.91 37.59
CA PRO A 998 -53.42 15.50 36.74
C PRO A 998 -54.66 16.38 36.96
N VAL A 999 -54.75 17.08 38.09
CA VAL A 999 -55.85 17.99 38.45
C VAL A 999 -55.45 19.44 38.15
N GLN A 1000 -56.31 20.19 37.45
CA GLN A 1000 -56.09 21.61 37.10
C GLN A 1000 -56.32 22.57 38.29
N ASN A 1001 -55.68 22.33 39.43
CA ASN A 1001 -55.64 23.29 40.53
C ASN A 1001 -54.30 24.05 40.51
N LYS A 1002 -54.34 25.39 40.38
CA LYS A 1002 -53.14 26.24 40.30
C LYS A 1002 -53.00 27.06 41.58
N GLU A 1003 -52.13 26.63 42.49
CA GLU A 1003 -51.91 27.30 43.79
C GLU A 1003 -50.70 28.25 43.78
N LEU A 1004 -49.78 28.09 42.82
CA LEU A 1004 -48.54 28.86 42.74
C LEU A 1004 -48.61 29.99 41.72
N SER A 1005 -48.11 31.16 42.11
CA SER A 1005 -47.80 32.29 41.22
C SER A 1005 -46.29 32.58 41.24
N PRO A 1006 -45.72 33.17 40.16
CA PRO A 1006 -44.32 33.60 40.15
C PRO A 1006 -43.91 34.46 41.36
N HIS A 1007 -44.82 35.30 41.85
CA HIS A 1007 -44.56 36.17 43.01
C HIS A 1007 -44.40 35.39 44.33
N ILE A 1008 -45.21 34.34 44.54
CA ILE A 1008 -45.09 33.46 45.71
C ILE A 1008 -43.75 32.74 45.68
N LEU A 1009 -43.33 32.23 44.52
CA LEU A 1009 -42.04 31.55 44.37
C LEU A 1009 -40.86 32.51 44.55
N GLU A 1010 -40.96 33.74 44.06
CA GLU A 1010 -39.94 34.78 44.27
C GLU A 1010 -39.75 35.06 45.76
N LYS A 1011 -40.85 35.19 46.51
CA LYS A 1011 -40.84 35.37 47.97
C LYS A 1011 -40.19 34.18 48.67
N GLN A 1012 -40.58 32.95 48.34
CA GLN A 1012 -40.02 31.72 48.93
C GLN A 1012 -38.52 31.60 48.65
N PHE A 1013 -38.05 31.91 47.44
CA PHE A 1013 -36.63 31.89 47.10
C PHE A 1013 -35.85 32.95 47.89
N ARG A 1014 -36.38 34.17 48.01
CA ARG A 1014 -35.77 35.25 48.79
C ARG A 1014 -35.66 34.90 50.27
N GLU A 1015 -36.73 34.37 50.86
CA GLU A 1015 -36.76 33.88 52.24
C GLU A 1015 -35.73 32.77 52.46
N ALA A 1016 -35.60 31.83 51.51
CA ALA A 1016 -34.59 30.77 51.58
C ALA A 1016 -33.15 31.33 51.53
N CYS A 1017 -32.87 32.28 50.64
CA CYS A 1017 -31.56 32.93 50.56
C CYS A 1017 -31.20 33.66 51.87
N HIS A 1018 -32.14 34.40 52.46
CA HIS A 1018 -31.94 35.06 53.76
C HIS A 1018 -31.71 34.05 54.89
N ALA A 1019 -32.54 33.02 55.00
CA ALA A 1019 -32.44 32.01 56.05
C ALA A 1019 -31.12 31.23 56.00
N LEU A 1020 -30.57 31.02 54.80
CA LEU A 1020 -29.32 30.28 54.59
C LEU A 1020 -28.07 31.18 54.59
N SER A 1021 -28.23 32.49 54.79
CA SER A 1021 -27.15 33.48 54.67
C SER A 1021 -26.38 33.39 53.34
N VAL A 1022 -27.07 33.02 52.26
CA VAL A 1022 -26.49 32.91 50.92
C VAL A 1022 -26.63 34.27 50.24
N LYS A 1023 -25.51 34.90 49.87
CA LYS A 1023 -25.54 36.12 49.04
C LYS A 1023 -26.08 35.74 47.66
N PRO A 1024 -27.18 36.34 47.18
CA PRO A 1024 -27.63 36.13 45.80
C PRO A 1024 -26.53 36.58 44.83
N PRO A 1025 -26.35 35.90 43.67
CA PRO A 1025 -25.36 36.30 42.69
C PRO A 1025 -25.73 37.67 42.11
N VAL A 1026 -25.06 38.73 42.56
CA VAL A 1026 -25.31 40.09 42.07
C VAL A 1026 -24.67 40.22 40.69
N PRO A 1027 -25.42 40.53 39.62
CA PRO A 1027 -24.82 40.92 38.35
C PRO A 1027 -23.98 42.17 38.57
N ARG A 1028 -22.77 42.25 38.01
CA ARG A 1028 -21.82 43.38 38.21
C ARG A 1028 -22.37 44.78 37.84
N TYR A 1029 -23.62 44.90 37.36
CA TYR A 1029 -24.25 46.14 36.90
C TYR A 1029 -25.74 46.33 37.30
N ALA A 1030 -26.29 45.65 38.32
CA ALA A 1030 -27.69 45.84 38.71
C ALA A 1030 -27.87 46.24 40.20
N PHE A 1031 -28.49 47.40 40.44
CA PHE A 1031 -28.80 47.94 41.78
C PHE A 1031 -30.04 47.32 42.46
N THR A 1032 -30.78 46.43 41.78
CA THR A 1032 -31.91 45.68 42.33
C THR A 1032 -31.94 44.25 41.79
N PHE A 1033 -31.78 43.25 42.67
CA PHE A 1033 -31.82 41.83 42.31
C PHE A 1033 -33.27 41.34 42.26
N LYS A 1034 -33.77 41.04 41.04
CA LYS A 1034 -35.06 40.37 40.83
C LYS A 1034 -34.81 39.10 40.03
N VAL A 1035 -35.15 37.95 40.61
CA VAL A 1035 -35.13 36.65 39.90
C VAL A 1035 -36.38 36.56 39.04
N LEU A 1036 -36.24 36.20 37.77
CA LEU A 1036 -37.38 35.94 36.90
C LEU A 1036 -37.87 34.50 37.13
N LEU A 1037 -39.13 34.34 37.54
CA LEU A 1037 -39.72 33.01 37.75
C LEU A 1037 -40.82 32.73 36.73
N CYS A 1038 -40.73 31.57 36.08
CA CYS A 1038 -41.73 31.05 35.18
C CYS A 1038 -42.39 29.83 35.84
N VAL A 1039 -43.72 29.74 35.81
CA VAL A 1039 -44.49 28.62 36.38
C VAL A 1039 -45.38 28.01 35.31
N ASP A 1040 -45.11 26.76 34.97
CA ASP A 1040 -45.89 25.97 34.02
C ASP A 1040 -46.59 24.80 34.73
N TYR A 1041 -47.79 24.45 34.28
CA TYR A 1041 -48.54 23.30 34.79
C TYR A 1041 -48.76 22.30 33.66
N VAL A 1042 -48.43 21.04 33.91
CA VAL A 1042 -48.58 19.94 32.94
C VAL A 1042 -49.26 18.73 33.58
N GLY A 1043 -49.98 17.95 32.78
CA GLY A 1043 -50.69 16.76 33.26
C GLY A 1043 -49.80 15.53 33.45
N ILE A 1044 -48.69 15.43 32.72
CA ILE A 1044 -47.82 14.24 32.68
C ILE A 1044 -46.35 14.65 32.77
N ALA A 1045 -45.53 13.86 33.46
CA ALA A 1045 -44.09 14.11 33.65
C ALA A 1045 -43.31 14.28 32.33
N LYS A 1046 -43.68 13.57 31.26
CA LYS A 1046 -43.04 13.70 29.93
C LYS A 1046 -43.14 15.12 29.36
N ASP A 1047 -44.23 15.82 29.60
CA ASP A 1047 -44.39 17.18 29.10
C ASP A 1047 -43.58 18.19 29.94
N ALA A 1048 -43.40 17.92 31.24
CA ALA A 1048 -42.46 18.69 32.05
C ALA A 1048 -41.02 18.56 31.54
N GLN A 1049 -40.60 17.34 31.20
CA GLN A 1049 -39.29 17.09 30.60
C GLN A 1049 -39.11 17.83 29.27
N LYS A 1050 -40.13 17.90 28.41
CA LYS A 1050 -40.09 18.68 27.16
C LYS A 1050 -39.98 20.19 27.38
N VAL A 1051 -40.62 20.73 28.42
CA VAL A 1051 -40.50 22.16 28.79
C VAL A 1051 -39.08 22.45 29.26
N LEU A 1052 -38.53 21.61 30.13
CA LEU A 1052 -37.16 21.76 30.61
C LEU A 1052 -36.12 21.55 29.51
N GLN A 1053 -36.33 20.59 28.60
CA GLN A 1053 -35.50 20.39 27.41
C GLN A 1053 -35.38 21.69 26.61
N ARG A 1054 -36.50 22.38 26.36
CA ARG A 1054 -36.49 23.66 25.63
C ARG A 1054 -35.72 24.74 26.39
N ALA A 1055 -35.95 24.88 27.69
CA ALA A 1055 -35.26 25.87 28.53
C ALA A 1055 -33.73 25.62 28.59
N ILE A 1056 -33.29 24.36 28.69
CA ILE A 1056 -31.86 24.00 28.72
C ILE A 1056 -31.21 24.20 27.34
N SER A 1057 -31.91 23.84 26.25
CA SER A 1057 -31.41 24.09 24.88
C SER A 1057 -31.27 25.59 24.58
N GLU A 1058 -32.20 26.43 25.04
CA GLU A 1058 -32.11 27.89 24.93
C GLU A 1058 -30.98 28.45 25.82
N PHE A 1059 -30.76 27.85 26.99
CA PHE A 1059 -29.61 28.21 27.81
C PHE A 1059 -28.28 27.91 27.08
N ARG A 1060 -28.18 26.75 26.43
CA ARG A 1060 -27.00 26.31 25.66
C ARG A 1060 -26.67 27.23 24.49
N SER A 1061 -27.66 27.62 23.67
CA SER A 1061 -27.42 28.42 22.45
C SER A 1061 -26.84 29.81 22.73
N GLN A 1062 -27.10 30.34 23.92
CA GLN A 1062 -26.70 31.67 24.37
C GLN A 1062 -25.48 31.62 25.31
N LEU A 1063 -24.91 30.44 25.59
CA LEU A 1063 -23.74 30.28 26.46
C LEU A 1063 -22.45 30.31 25.63
N HIS A 1064 -21.52 31.20 25.98
CA HIS A 1064 -20.24 31.35 25.28
C HIS A 1064 -19.03 30.76 26.05
N GLY A 1065 -19.27 29.93 27.08
CA GLY A 1065 -18.21 29.38 27.94
C GLY A 1065 -18.57 28.03 28.58
N PRO A 1066 -17.68 27.45 29.40
CA PRO A 1066 -17.88 26.15 30.03
C PRO A 1066 -19.02 26.20 31.06
N ALA A 1067 -19.93 25.21 31.03
CA ALA A 1067 -20.97 25.05 32.05
C ALA A 1067 -21.17 23.61 32.50
N ILE A 1068 -21.63 23.46 33.74
CA ILE A 1068 -21.94 22.17 34.37
C ILE A 1068 -23.44 22.06 34.67
N ALA A 1069 -24.01 20.88 34.49
CA ALA A 1069 -25.35 20.54 34.96
C ALA A 1069 -25.26 19.95 36.38
N VAL A 1070 -25.83 20.61 37.38
CA VAL A 1070 -25.95 20.06 38.75
C VAL A 1070 -27.36 19.47 38.89
N VAL A 1071 -27.45 18.16 39.07
CA VAL A 1071 -28.73 17.43 38.98
C VAL A 1071 -29.07 16.78 40.32
N GLU A 1072 -30.17 17.20 40.96
CA GLU A 1072 -30.72 16.58 42.17
C GLU A 1072 -32.06 15.89 41.84
N CYS A 1073 -32.05 14.55 41.77
CA CYS A 1073 -33.28 13.80 41.49
C CYS A 1073 -33.24 12.34 41.99
N PRO A 1074 -34.41 11.71 42.23
CA PRO A 1074 -34.49 10.31 42.68
C PRO A 1074 -33.93 9.29 41.68
N ASN A 1075 -34.08 9.54 40.38
CA ASN A 1075 -33.59 8.67 39.32
C ASN A 1075 -32.98 9.49 38.17
N VAL A 1076 -31.65 9.61 38.19
CA VAL A 1076 -30.87 10.37 37.20
C VAL A 1076 -31.00 9.77 35.80
N ALA A 1077 -31.01 8.43 35.67
CA ALA A 1077 -31.11 7.76 34.38
C ALA A 1077 -32.45 8.07 33.68
N SER A 1078 -33.56 8.07 34.43
CA SER A 1078 -34.88 8.43 33.92
C SER A 1078 -34.92 9.88 33.43
N VAL A 1079 -34.36 10.82 34.21
CA VAL A 1079 -34.34 12.25 33.82
C VAL A 1079 -33.45 12.49 32.60
N LYS A 1080 -32.26 11.87 32.51
CA LYS A 1080 -31.39 11.96 31.33
C LYS A 1080 -32.05 11.40 30.07
N SER A 1081 -32.78 10.28 30.19
CA SER A 1081 -33.51 9.71 29.05
C SER A 1081 -34.61 10.63 28.49
N GLY A 1082 -35.26 11.39 29.38
CA GLY A 1082 -36.35 12.32 29.03
C GLY A 1082 -35.89 13.72 28.61
N ILE A 1083 -34.71 14.15 29.08
CA ILE A 1083 -34.11 15.46 28.79
C ILE A 1083 -32.74 15.24 28.12
N ARG A 1084 -32.76 14.97 26.81
CA ARG A 1084 -31.57 14.74 25.98
C ARG A 1084 -30.59 15.92 25.96
N ALA A 1085 -31.05 17.13 26.26
CA ALA A 1085 -30.19 18.31 26.37
C ALA A 1085 -29.16 18.19 27.51
N LEU A 1086 -29.30 17.21 28.42
CA LEU A 1086 -28.30 16.91 29.45
C LEU A 1086 -27.08 16.13 28.92
N ASP A 1087 -27.20 15.41 27.81
CA ASP A 1087 -26.07 14.65 27.19
C ASP A 1087 -24.95 15.59 26.67
N ASP A 1088 -25.31 16.86 26.56
CA ASP A 1088 -24.57 17.98 26.03
C ASP A 1088 -23.75 18.73 27.10
N PHE A 1089 -23.88 18.35 28.39
CA PHE A 1089 -23.18 18.95 29.53
C PHE A 1089 -22.60 17.86 30.46
N PRO A 1090 -21.47 18.12 31.15
CA PRO A 1090 -21.07 17.30 32.29
C PRO A 1090 -22.11 17.42 33.42
N CYS A 1091 -22.52 16.28 33.97
CA CYS A 1091 -23.57 16.17 34.97
C CYS A 1091 -23.00 15.79 36.33
N VAL A 1092 -23.07 16.70 37.30
CA VAL A 1092 -22.71 16.46 38.71
C VAL A 1092 -23.98 16.16 39.48
N ASN A 1093 -24.08 14.96 40.05
CA ASN A 1093 -25.31 14.51 40.70
C ASN A 1093 -25.31 14.81 42.20
N ILE A 1094 -26.40 15.39 42.69
CA ILE A 1094 -26.75 15.47 44.10
C ILE A 1094 -27.74 14.35 44.40
N HIS A 1095 -27.54 13.62 45.50
CA HIS A 1095 -28.51 12.64 45.94
C HIS A 1095 -29.79 13.32 46.43
N SER A 1096 -30.95 12.89 45.91
CA SER A 1096 -32.23 13.40 46.37
C SER A 1096 -32.52 12.94 47.79
N ASN A 1097 -32.98 13.84 48.65
CA ASN A 1097 -33.52 13.44 49.94
C ASN A 1097 -34.92 12.83 49.75
N ALA A 1098 -35.15 11.59 50.16
CA ALA A 1098 -36.45 10.92 50.02
C ALA A 1098 -37.60 11.69 50.70
N ARG A 1099 -37.31 12.46 51.76
CA ARG A 1099 -38.30 13.32 52.42
C ARG A 1099 -38.78 14.47 51.53
N ASP A 1100 -37.97 14.88 50.56
CA ASP A 1100 -38.31 15.94 49.63
C ASP A 1100 -39.37 15.47 48.63
N SER A 1101 -39.72 14.18 48.58
CA SER A 1101 -40.82 13.63 47.78
C SER A 1101 -42.05 13.24 48.62
N GLN A 1102 -42.07 13.59 49.91
CA GLN A 1102 -43.19 13.31 50.81
C GLN A 1102 -43.97 14.61 51.07
N TYR A 1103 -45.07 14.81 50.33
CA TYR A 1103 -45.90 16.01 50.45
C TYR A 1103 -47.31 15.66 50.98
N PRO A 1104 -47.97 16.57 51.73
CA PRO A 1104 -49.35 16.37 52.21
C PRO A 1104 -50.35 16.24 51.05
N ALA A 1105 -51.59 15.80 51.31
CA ALA A 1105 -52.60 15.68 50.25
C ALA A 1105 -53.10 17.05 49.74
N LEU A 1106 -53.31 18.01 50.66
CA LEU A 1106 -53.76 19.39 50.40
C LEU A 1106 -52.60 20.38 50.55
N GLY A 1107 -52.57 21.44 49.73
CA GLY A 1107 -51.53 22.48 49.81
C GLY A 1107 -50.11 22.03 49.45
N TRP A 1108 -49.99 20.87 48.82
CA TRP A 1108 -48.73 20.20 48.53
C TRP A 1108 -47.85 20.98 47.55
N GLN A 1109 -48.45 21.76 46.65
CA GLN A 1109 -47.74 22.55 45.65
C GLN A 1109 -46.87 23.62 46.32
N ILE A 1110 -47.39 24.29 47.34
CA ILE A 1110 -46.68 25.32 48.12
C ILE A 1110 -45.53 24.69 48.91
N VAL A 1111 -45.76 23.53 49.53
CA VAL A 1111 -44.72 22.80 50.30
C VAL A 1111 -43.59 22.32 49.38
N ALA A 1112 -43.94 21.69 48.26
CA ALA A 1112 -42.99 21.20 47.27
C ALA A 1112 -42.15 22.32 46.67
N ALA A 1113 -42.80 23.44 46.32
CA ALA A 1113 -42.11 24.60 45.79
C ALA A 1113 -41.20 25.27 46.82
N LYS A 1114 -41.62 25.37 48.09
CA LYS A 1114 -40.79 25.90 49.17
C LYS A 1114 -39.51 25.07 49.38
N ILE A 1115 -39.63 23.74 49.36
CA ILE A 1115 -38.47 22.83 49.45
C ILE A 1115 -37.57 23.02 48.23
N GLY A 1116 -38.14 23.01 47.03
CA GLY A 1116 -37.39 23.21 45.78
C GLY A 1116 -36.64 24.54 45.73
N MET A 1117 -37.26 25.66 46.15
CA MET A 1117 -36.60 26.97 46.22
C MET A 1117 -35.45 26.99 47.22
N ARG A 1118 -35.59 26.30 48.37
CA ARG A 1118 -34.50 26.13 49.33
C ARG A 1118 -33.33 25.38 48.72
N ARG A 1119 -33.59 24.31 47.95
CA ARG A 1119 -32.57 23.55 47.23
C ARG A 1119 -31.85 24.38 46.16
N CYS A 1120 -32.60 25.16 45.38
CA CYS A 1120 -32.03 26.11 44.43
C CYS A 1120 -31.09 27.11 45.11
N ALA A 1121 -31.48 27.67 46.26
CA ALA A 1121 -30.64 28.61 47.01
C ALA A 1121 -29.34 27.96 47.54
N THR A 1122 -29.36 26.68 47.92
CA THR A 1122 -28.17 25.96 48.40
C THR A 1122 -27.22 25.46 47.31
N SER A 1123 -27.69 25.36 46.06
CA SER A 1123 -26.98 24.70 44.96
C SER A 1123 -25.55 25.24 44.71
N SER A 1124 -25.37 26.56 44.69
CA SER A 1124 -24.06 27.20 44.49
C SER A 1124 -23.06 26.86 45.60
N ARG A 1125 -23.53 26.85 46.85
CA ARG A 1125 -22.68 26.52 48.01
C ARG A 1125 -22.24 25.06 47.94
N TRP A 1126 -23.18 24.16 47.66
CA TRP A 1126 -22.90 22.73 47.52
C TRP A 1126 -21.85 22.45 46.43
N LEU A 1127 -21.99 23.08 45.26
CA LEU A 1127 -21.03 22.90 44.17
C LEU A 1127 -19.62 23.37 44.57
N ASN A 1128 -19.50 24.52 45.24
CA ASN A 1128 -18.20 25.05 45.71
C ASN A 1128 -17.54 24.14 46.76
N GLU A 1129 -18.33 23.58 47.68
CA GLU A 1129 -17.84 22.60 48.66
C GLU A 1129 -17.35 21.32 47.95
N LYS A 1130 -18.06 20.84 46.93
CA LYS A 1130 -17.64 19.68 46.13
C LYS A 1130 -16.41 19.93 45.26
N ILE A 1131 -16.27 21.11 44.68
CA ILE A 1131 -15.03 21.50 43.96
C ILE A 1131 -13.84 21.52 44.93
N SER A 1132 -14.04 22.03 46.14
CA SER A 1132 -12.98 22.05 47.17
C SER A 1132 -12.57 20.64 47.57
N LEU A 1133 -13.55 19.72 47.68
CA LEU A 1133 -13.28 18.31 47.91
C LEU A 1133 -12.52 17.65 46.74
N SER A 1134 -12.91 17.91 45.49
CA SER A 1134 -12.18 17.43 44.30
C SER A 1134 -10.73 17.89 44.29
N ARG A 1135 -10.44 19.12 44.72
CA ARG A 1135 -9.06 19.63 44.84
C ARG A 1135 -8.24 18.87 45.87
N TYR A 1136 -8.89 18.42 46.95
CA TYR A 1136 -8.25 17.65 48.02
C TYR A 1136 -8.03 16.19 47.64
N SER A 1137 -9.05 15.50 47.11
CA SER A 1137 -8.97 14.07 46.76
C SER A 1137 -8.31 13.80 45.39
N HIS A 1138 -8.13 14.85 44.57
CA HIS A 1138 -7.75 14.76 43.16
C HIS A 1138 -8.70 13.86 42.34
N VAL A 1139 -10.01 13.98 42.57
CA VAL A 1139 -11.07 13.25 41.86
C VAL A 1139 -11.91 14.25 41.05
N PRO A 1140 -12.19 14.00 39.76
CA PRO A 1140 -13.08 14.84 38.97
C PRO A 1140 -14.44 15.04 39.68
N VAL A 1141 -14.93 16.29 39.70
CA VAL A 1141 -16.14 16.65 40.49
C VAL A 1141 -17.39 15.85 40.10
N GLY A 1142 -17.51 15.43 38.84
CA GLY A 1142 -18.61 14.61 38.33
C GLY A 1142 -18.48 13.11 38.59
N ASN A 1143 -17.37 12.66 39.18
CA ASN A 1143 -17.10 11.24 39.52
C ASN A 1143 -17.00 11.00 41.03
N ILE A 1144 -17.26 12.01 41.85
CA ILE A 1144 -17.35 11.83 43.30
C ILE A 1144 -18.60 11.02 43.63
N GLU A 1145 -18.41 9.91 44.33
CA GLU A 1145 -19.48 9.01 44.76
C GLU A 1145 -20.28 9.56 45.94
N LEU A 1146 -21.38 8.85 46.28
CA LEU A 1146 -22.25 9.18 47.40
C LEU A 1146 -21.46 9.23 48.72
N ASP A 1147 -20.72 8.16 49.01
CA ASP A 1147 -19.82 8.10 50.16
C ASP A 1147 -18.42 8.58 49.76
N TRP A 1148 -18.34 9.88 49.49
CA TRP A 1148 -17.09 10.53 49.11
C TRP A 1148 -15.98 10.38 50.17
N ARG A 1149 -16.33 10.11 51.43
CA ARG A 1149 -15.34 9.95 52.51
C ARG A 1149 -14.60 8.63 52.34
N ILE A 1150 -15.35 7.54 52.13
CA ILE A 1150 -14.78 6.22 51.83
C ILE A 1150 -14.00 6.28 50.52
N GLN A 1151 -14.61 6.82 49.45
CA GLN A 1151 -13.95 6.93 48.15
C GLN A 1151 -12.62 7.70 48.23
N THR A 1152 -12.57 8.79 49.01
CA THR A 1152 -11.34 9.57 49.19
C THR A 1152 -10.27 8.76 49.94
N ALA A 1153 -10.66 8.02 50.99
CA ALA A 1153 -9.74 7.16 51.74
C ALA A 1153 -9.19 6.03 50.86
N ASP A 1154 -10.05 5.36 50.08
CA ASP A 1154 -9.68 4.27 49.18
C ASP A 1154 -8.72 4.75 48.09
N ILE A 1155 -8.98 5.92 47.50
CA ILE A 1155 -8.11 6.50 46.47
C ILE A 1155 -6.75 6.87 47.04
N PHE A 1156 -6.68 7.47 48.23
CA PHE A 1156 -5.40 7.77 48.87
C PHE A 1156 -4.64 6.51 49.22
N PHE A 1157 -5.33 5.52 49.79
CA PHE A 1157 -4.70 4.26 50.15
C PHE A 1157 -4.18 3.52 48.91
N ALA A 1158 -4.99 3.38 47.86
CA ALA A 1158 -4.61 2.73 46.61
C ALA A 1158 -3.44 3.45 45.90
N ARG A 1159 -3.39 4.80 45.93
CA ARG A 1159 -2.25 5.56 45.41
C ARG A 1159 -0.96 5.28 46.21
N VAL A 1160 -1.04 5.29 47.54
CA VAL A 1160 0.12 4.95 48.41
C VAL A 1160 0.61 3.52 48.15
N LEU A 1161 -0.31 2.56 47.99
CA LEU A 1161 0.05 1.17 47.65
C LEU A 1161 0.78 1.09 46.30
N ARG A 1162 0.28 1.79 45.27
CA ARG A 1162 0.93 1.85 43.95
C ARG A 1162 2.30 2.51 44.00
N ASP A 1163 2.46 3.59 44.78
CA ASP A 1163 3.74 4.29 44.97
C ASP A 1163 4.79 3.37 45.65
N GLN A 1164 4.34 2.48 46.53
CA GLN A 1164 5.17 1.45 47.16
C GLN A 1164 5.34 0.17 46.31
N LYS A 1165 4.91 0.20 45.04
CA LYS A 1165 4.94 -0.94 44.10
C LYS A 1165 4.17 -2.17 44.59
N GLN A 1166 3.12 -1.97 45.40
CA GLN A 1166 2.21 -3.05 45.79
C GLN A 1166 1.10 -3.21 44.73
N VAL A 1167 0.72 -4.45 44.46
CA VAL A 1167 -0.42 -4.79 43.60
C VAL A 1167 -1.71 -4.63 44.41
N LEU A 1168 -2.76 -4.07 43.81
CA LEU A 1168 -4.05 -3.90 44.45
C LEU A 1168 -4.80 -5.23 44.53
N TYR A 1169 -5.44 -5.49 45.67
CA TYR A 1169 -6.36 -6.60 45.84
C TYR A 1169 -7.78 -6.05 45.73
N ASP A 1170 -8.54 -6.41 44.69
CA ASP A 1170 -9.94 -5.98 44.65
C ASP A 1170 -10.89 -7.02 44.05
N SER A 1171 -12.05 -7.11 44.72
CA SER A 1171 -13.29 -7.76 44.34
C SER A 1171 -14.41 -6.72 44.50
N LEU A 1172 -14.78 -6.04 43.41
CA LEU A 1172 -15.86 -5.04 43.48
C LEU A 1172 -17.24 -5.71 43.51
N LEU A 1173 -17.83 -5.79 44.71
CA LEU A 1173 -19.24 -5.45 45.00
C LEU A 1173 -19.49 -5.54 46.52
N TYR A 1174 -19.78 -4.39 47.12
CA TYR A 1174 -20.14 -4.09 48.53
C TYR A 1174 -19.00 -3.79 49.51
N ASN A 1175 -18.94 -2.51 49.92
CA ASN A 1175 -18.43 -1.98 51.19
C ASN A 1175 -17.15 -2.66 51.75
N LEU A 1176 -15.98 -2.11 51.47
CA LEU A 1176 -14.89 -2.27 52.43
C LEU A 1176 -15.19 -1.40 53.66
N ILE A 1177 -15.50 -2.11 54.76
CA ILE A 1177 -15.67 -1.67 56.16
C ILE A 1177 -17.07 -1.18 56.54
N LEU A 1178 -17.91 -2.11 56.99
CA LEU A 1178 -18.65 -1.99 58.25
C LEU A 1178 -19.07 -3.38 58.75
N VAL A 1179 -18.26 -3.96 59.63
CA VAL A 1179 -18.76 -4.93 60.61
C VAL A 1179 -19.41 -4.10 61.72
N HIS A 1180 -20.75 -4.16 61.83
CA HIS A 1180 -21.50 -3.61 62.97
C HIS A 1180 -21.80 -4.72 64.01
N PRO A 1181 -22.18 -4.39 65.25
CA PRO A 1181 -21.45 -4.72 66.46
C PRO A 1181 -22.06 -5.93 67.20
N TYR A 1182 -21.23 -6.89 67.61
CA TYR A 1182 -21.61 -7.78 68.71
C TYR A 1182 -20.95 -7.30 70.00
N SER A 1183 -21.84 -6.97 70.93
CA SER A 1183 -21.61 -6.89 72.37
C SER A 1183 -20.79 -8.07 72.87
N SER A 1184 -19.55 -7.84 73.26
CA SER A 1184 -18.98 -8.29 74.53
C SER A 1184 -17.55 -7.79 74.64
N VAL A 1185 -17.33 -7.00 75.67
CA VAL A 1185 -16.05 -6.51 76.14
C VAL A 1185 -15.24 -7.70 76.67
N GLY A 1186 -13.97 -7.81 76.29
CA GLY A 1186 -13.04 -8.71 76.94
C GLY A 1186 -11.65 -8.72 76.30
N CYS A 1187 -10.79 -7.77 76.72
CA CYS A 1187 -9.33 -7.71 76.57
C CYS A 1187 -8.76 -7.99 75.15
N TRP A 1188 -7.93 -7.13 74.57
CA TRP A 1188 -6.52 -7.07 74.95
C TRP A 1188 -5.99 -5.65 74.65
N THR A 1189 -5.61 -4.96 75.71
CA THR A 1189 -4.65 -3.85 75.67
C THR A 1189 -3.27 -4.45 75.86
N GLY A 1190 -2.29 -4.08 75.03
CA GLY A 1190 -0.89 -4.36 75.31
C GLY A 1190 0.02 -4.47 74.09
N CYS A 1191 0.96 -3.51 73.98
CA CYS A 1191 2.17 -3.51 73.14
C CYS A 1191 1.91 -3.36 71.63
N PHE A 1192 2.37 -2.33 70.92
CA PHE A 1192 3.75 -1.84 70.86
C PHE A 1192 3.82 -0.33 70.60
N LEU A 1193 4.47 0.37 71.53
CA LEU A 1193 5.05 1.70 71.36
C LEU A 1193 6.56 1.48 71.19
N VAL A 1194 7.14 1.86 70.06
CA VAL A 1194 8.60 2.05 69.92
C VAL A 1194 8.83 3.49 69.46
N ARG A 1195 9.34 4.31 70.39
CA ARG A 1195 10.05 5.56 70.09
C ARG A 1195 11.48 5.23 69.69
N PRO A 1196 12.09 5.97 68.75
CA PRO A 1196 13.52 6.22 68.78
C PRO A 1196 13.82 7.58 69.45
N ARG A 1197 14.81 7.58 70.34
CA ARG A 1197 15.50 8.77 70.85
C ARG A 1197 16.43 9.32 69.75
N PHE A 1198 16.37 10.62 69.49
CA PHE A 1198 17.45 11.35 68.83
C PHE A 1198 18.35 11.97 69.90
N ASP A 1199 19.64 11.63 69.85
CA ASP A 1199 20.69 12.28 70.62
C ASP A 1199 21.30 13.42 69.78
N SER A 1200 21.62 14.52 70.45
CA SER A 1200 21.99 15.79 69.84
C SER A 1200 23.50 16.03 69.92
N ARG A 1201 24.16 16.29 68.78
CA ARG A 1201 25.13 17.40 68.57
C ARG A 1201 25.74 17.38 67.16
N GLN A 1202 25.52 18.49 66.45
CA GLN A 1202 26.39 19.18 65.48
C GLN A 1202 26.88 18.37 64.26
N ARG A 1203 26.63 18.74 62.99
CA ARG A 1203 26.80 20.07 62.37
C ARG A 1203 26.12 20.13 60.98
N GLN A 1204 25.58 21.31 60.70
CA GLN A 1204 25.56 22.03 59.41
C GLN A 1204 24.65 21.61 58.25
N MET A 1205 23.85 22.62 57.86
CA MET A 1205 23.24 22.92 56.54
C MET A 1205 22.07 22.00 56.13
N GLY A 1206 20.87 22.49 55.85
CA GLY A 1206 20.33 23.83 55.79
C GLY A 1206 18.91 23.78 55.22
N VAL A 1207 18.11 24.79 55.58
CA VAL A 1207 16.87 25.22 54.92
C VAL A 1207 15.65 24.27 55.01
N THR A 1208 14.89 24.47 56.09
CA THR A 1208 13.47 24.09 56.22
C THR A 1208 12.58 25.19 55.65
N CYS A 1209 11.69 24.83 54.71
CA CYS A 1209 10.46 25.54 54.40
C CYS A 1209 9.29 24.72 54.97
N ALA A 1210 8.33 25.40 55.59
CA ALA A 1210 7.24 24.84 56.38
C ALA A 1210 6.18 24.10 55.55
N LEU A 1211 5.65 23.01 56.13
CA LEU A 1211 4.37 22.36 55.89
C LEU A 1211 3.67 22.20 57.23
#